data_AF-A0A2A4V1T6-F1
#
_entry.id   AF-A0A2A4V1T6-F1
#
_cell.length_a   1.000
_cell.length_b   1.000
_cell.length_c   1.000
_cell.angle_alpha   90.00
_cell.angle_beta   90.00
_cell.angle_gamma   90.00
#
_symmetry.space_group_name_H-M   'P 1'
#
loop_
_entity.id
_entity.type
_entity.pdbx_description
1 polymer ?
#
loop_
_entity_poly.entity_id
_entity_poly.type
_entity_poly.pdbx_seq_one_letter_code
_entity_poly.pdbx_strand_id
1 'polypeptide(L)'
;MICKQFPGVILIAVTGIILLDMPLLSAAQQQDKAAEISPAEPQKPQKKPASGLPRSILFPAGEPGPYIPPEDPVGKTNADDGNRGITDDEQTQSAPDRAVLEVETLELVITVPAEKGLMSAEEGGFPATLWRGSYRGRIEQLLSVLSVPTRSPVMESLTKRLLLSAVAVPGEKPSEAGPQVATAQDLLRFLSLRIQKISETGDLKTLVSFLNLLPQDSYAGSRETSDLMLMAGDISSACGLARQEMNKDQTDYYWLKLLAYCQAMEGNTEGAALTTELLMEQGNTDFIFYDLVNKLSPDVKDGDMENSFSSGLDHLDPMTYSLLSVLEQPIEARMFADAPALVLYALSGNSNLQKEDRLMAAAQSYRQATFPVDRIIPLYSNINFSEDEYGNAIVIARVDDTVMGDVLLYQSAAKQINDVQKAEILKAIWNRAAPLRDMPRAALLNARTVRSLEPSEDLLFHAHHITRALMLAGNNRKARAWYDFVRTAAFTGHVDATRALVDIWPLMVVSGQGNDIPWSKEILDLWWNGQMVLSPNRRKEKASLFYSVVEALGYTVPESMWQELIGPLAQENSHPIPVAIWRDLIRAVEGKRQGETILLCLLASEGGAAGLDPTGASAVIRALRSVGLDREARGLALEILTSNGF
;
A
#
# COMPACT_ATOMS: atom_id res chain seq x y z
N MET A 1 -10.89 9.91 56.40
CA MET A 1 -10.60 11.09 57.25
C MET A 1 -9.59 11.94 56.46
N ILE A 2 -9.90 13.18 56.04
CA ILE A 2 -10.03 14.44 56.85
C ILE A 2 -8.63 14.82 57.37
N CYS A 3 -8.02 16.00 57.12
CA CYS A 3 -8.46 17.33 56.58
C CYS A 3 -7.32 17.93 55.69
N LYS A 4 -7.54 18.83 54.70
CA LYS A 4 -7.68 20.32 54.77
C LYS A 4 -6.55 21.02 55.58
N GLN A 5 -6.01 22.20 55.24
CA GLN A 5 -6.33 23.25 54.24
C GLN A 5 -5.13 24.25 54.19
N PHE A 6 -4.98 25.09 53.14
CA PHE A 6 -5.11 26.57 53.15
C PHE A 6 -4.59 27.22 51.82
N PRO A 7 -5.03 28.43 51.40
CA PRO A 7 -4.98 28.90 50.00
C PRO A 7 -4.33 30.28 49.73
N GLY A 8 -4.27 30.67 48.44
CA GLY A 8 -4.04 32.00 47.83
C GLY A 8 -4.20 31.83 46.30
N VAL A 9 -5.11 32.44 45.51
CA VAL A 9 -5.66 33.83 45.42
C VAL A 9 -4.52 34.85 45.25
N ILE A 10 -4.46 35.82 44.33
CA ILE A 10 -5.39 36.57 43.43
C ILE A 10 -4.73 36.59 42.01
N LEU A 11 -5.35 36.61 40.82
CA LEU A 11 -6.34 37.53 40.21
C LEU A 11 -7.00 36.93 38.94
N ILE A 12 -8.15 37.47 38.49
CA ILE A 12 -8.67 37.39 37.11
C ILE A 12 -9.13 38.80 36.70
N ALA A 13 -8.76 39.29 35.51
CA ALA A 13 -9.20 40.58 34.98
C ALA A 13 -10.31 40.39 33.92
N VAL A 14 -11.44 41.05 34.12
CA VAL A 14 -12.59 41.05 33.19
C VAL A 14 -12.81 42.47 32.67
N THR A 15 -12.73 42.64 31.35
CA THR A 15 -13.12 43.83 30.57
C THR A 15 -13.20 43.40 29.09
N GLY A 16 -14.15 43.84 28.26
CA GLY A 16 -15.39 44.59 28.53
C GLY A 16 -16.28 44.53 27.29
N ILE A 17 -17.61 44.46 27.48
CA ILE A 17 -18.59 44.38 26.39
C ILE A 17 -18.93 45.80 25.90
N ILE A 18 -18.91 46.03 24.58
CA ILE A 18 -19.47 47.23 23.97
C ILE A 18 -20.68 46.82 23.12
N LEU A 19 -21.85 47.29 23.57
CA LEU A 19 -23.10 47.28 22.80
C LEU A 19 -23.08 48.44 21.80
N LEU A 20 -23.49 48.16 20.57
CA LEU A 20 -23.99 49.17 19.64
C LEU A 20 -25.39 48.73 19.20
N ASP A 21 -26.31 49.68 19.21
CA ASP A 21 -27.76 49.47 19.10
C ASP A 21 -28.34 50.52 18.12
N MET A 22 -29.57 50.31 17.66
CA MET A 22 -30.38 51.16 16.76
C MET A 22 -30.10 51.09 15.23
N PRO A 23 -31.11 51.42 14.37
CA PRO A 23 -32.53 51.07 14.51
C PRO A 23 -33.19 50.61 13.18
N LEU A 24 -34.41 50.06 13.27
CA LEU A 24 -35.33 49.86 12.15
C LEU A 24 -35.84 51.20 11.57
N LEU A 25 -35.98 51.30 10.25
CA LEU A 25 -36.89 52.28 9.63
C LEU A 25 -37.52 51.79 8.31
N SER A 26 -38.62 52.45 7.95
CA SER A 26 -39.67 51.95 7.05
C SER A 26 -39.36 52.08 5.54
N ALA A 27 -40.09 51.29 4.75
CA ALA A 27 -40.07 51.31 3.29
C ALA A 27 -40.58 52.62 2.67
N ALA A 28 -40.11 52.90 1.45
CA ALA A 28 -40.73 53.82 0.48
C ALA A 28 -40.67 53.19 -0.92
N GLN A 29 -41.76 53.31 -1.67
CA GLN A 29 -41.86 52.86 -3.07
C GLN A 29 -41.21 53.87 -4.02
N GLN A 30 -40.68 53.40 -5.15
CA GLN A 30 -40.99 54.08 -6.41
C GLN A 30 -41.02 53.12 -7.60
N GLN A 31 -41.87 53.46 -8.57
CA GLN A 31 -42.28 52.59 -9.67
C GLN A 31 -41.24 52.55 -10.78
N ASP A 32 -41.14 51.41 -11.47
CA ASP A 32 -40.68 51.39 -12.85
C ASP A 32 -41.69 50.69 -13.77
N LYS A 33 -41.67 51.06 -15.05
CA LYS A 33 -42.81 50.89 -15.96
C LYS A 33 -42.98 49.47 -16.51
N ALA A 34 -44.23 49.07 -16.68
CA ALA A 34 -44.59 47.90 -17.47
C ALA A 34 -44.33 48.13 -18.98
N ALA A 35 -43.82 47.09 -19.65
CA ALA A 35 -43.95 46.90 -21.08
C ALA A 35 -44.68 45.58 -21.30
N GLU A 36 -45.75 45.60 -22.10
CA GLU A 36 -46.61 44.44 -22.34
C GLU A 36 -45.90 43.39 -23.21
N ILE A 37 -45.97 42.12 -22.80
CA ILE A 37 -45.79 40.98 -23.71
C ILE A 37 -47.01 40.08 -23.55
N SER A 38 -47.73 39.86 -24.65
CA SER A 38 -48.95 39.07 -24.68
C SER A 38 -48.68 37.59 -24.36
N PRO A 39 -49.54 36.90 -23.58
CA PRO A 39 -49.31 35.50 -23.23
C PRO A 39 -49.57 34.59 -24.45
N ALA A 40 -48.50 34.02 -25.02
CA ALA A 40 -48.62 32.91 -25.95
C ALA A 40 -49.14 31.67 -25.21
N GLU A 41 -50.14 30.98 -25.79
CA GLU A 41 -50.65 29.73 -25.23
C GLU A 41 -49.54 28.67 -25.10
N PRO A 42 -49.42 27.99 -23.95
CA PRO A 42 -48.46 26.91 -23.80
C PRO A 42 -48.90 25.71 -24.66
N GLN A 43 -48.17 25.47 -25.76
CA GLN A 43 -48.36 24.27 -26.58
C GLN A 43 -48.17 23.03 -25.71
N LYS A 44 -49.23 22.21 -25.60
CA LYS A 44 -49.16 20.94 -24.87
C LYS A 44 -48.10 20.04 -25.52
N PRO A 45 -47.10 19.53 -24.78
CA PRO A 45 -46.10 18.64 -25.34
C PRO A 45 -46.78 17.36 -25.86
N GLN A 46 -46.54 17.04 -27.13
CA GLN A 46 -47.03 15.81 -27.76
C GLN A 46 -46.39 14.60 -27.07
N LYS A 47 -47.16 13.93 -26.21
CA LYS A 47 -46.75 12.67 -25.59
C LYS A 47 -46.72 11.55 -26.64
N LYS A 48 -45.55 11.32 -27.24
CA LYS A 48 -45.27 10.03 -27.89
C LYS A 48 -45.25 8.94 -26.80
N PRO A 49 -45.96 7.81 -26.95
CA PRO A 49 -45.83 6.69 -26.03
C PRO A 49 -44.42 6.10 -26.15
N ALA A 50 -43.80 5.76 -25.02
CA ALA A 50 -42.50 5.12 -25.00
C ALA A 50 -42.64 3.69 -25.56
N SER A 51 -41.95 3.40 -26.66
CA SER A 51 -41.99 2.10 -27.36
C SER A 51 -40.98 1.08 -26.79
N GLY A 52 -40.48 1.30 -25.59
CA GLY A 52 -39.48 0.43 -24.93
C GLY A 52 -39.83 0.23 -23.46
N LEU A 53 -39.48 -0.94 -22.94
CA LEU A 53 -39.57 -1.25 -21.51
C LEU A 53 -38.75 -0.23 -20.70
N PRO A 54 -39.22 0.21 -19.53
CA PRO A 54 -38.47 1.13 -18.67
C PRO A 54 -37.14 0.48 -18.26
N ARG A 55 -36.03 1.17 -18.54
CA ARG A 55 -34.69 0.76 -18.12
C ARG A 55 -34.38 1.33 -16.74
N SER A 56 -33.73 0.55 -15.88
CA SER A 56 -33.25 1.05 -14.59
C SER A 56 -32.17 2.12 -14.81
N ILE A 57 -32.27 3.23 -14.08
CA ILE A 57 -31.24 4.28 -14.04
C ILE A 57 -30.02 3.82 -13.22
N LEU A 58 -30.21 2.83 -12.33
CA LEU A 58 -29.18 2.33 -11.43
C LEU A 58 -28.39 1.15 -12.02
N PHE A 59 -28.96 0.41 -12.98
CA PHE A 59 -28.32 -0.77 -13.59
C PHE A 59 -28.74 -0.91 -15.08
N PRO A 60 -27.82 -0.68 -16.04
CA PRO A 60 -28.05 -1.05 -17.44
C PRO A 60 -28.22 -2.57 -17.58
N ALA A 61 -29.08 -3.01 -18.50
CA ALA A 61 -29.33 -4.44 -18.70
C ALA A 61 -28.08 -5.14 -19.29
N GLY A 62 -27.54 -6.13 -18.57
CA GLY A 62 -26.38 -6.92 -18.98
C GLY A 62 -25.30 -7.09 -17.91
N GLU A 63 -25.38 -6.37 -16.79
CA GLU A 63 -24.40 -6.41 -15.69
C GLU A 63 -25.00 -6.95 -14.37
N PRO A 64 -24.20 -7.62 -13.51
CA PRO A 64 -24.69 -8.20 -12.27
C PRO A 64 -24.91 -7.14 -11.19
N GLY A 65 -26.18 -6.71 -11.04
CA GLY A 65 -26.67 -6.08 -9.82
C GLY A 65 -26.66 -7.04 -8.61
N PRO A 66 -27.20 -6.63 -7.44
CA PRO A 66 -27.37 -7.55 -6.32
C PRO A 66 -28.14 -8.80 -6.76
N TYR A 67 -27.59 -9.98 -6.45
CA TYR A 67 -28.05 -11.25 -7.00
C TYR A 67 -29.41 -11.65 -6.43
N ILE A 68 -30.46 -11.50 -7.23
CA ILE A 68 -31.75 -12.14 -6.99
C ILE A 68 -31.72 -13.47 -7.77
N PRO A 69 -31.79 -14.64 -7.12
CA PRO A 69 -31.84 -15.92 -7.82
C PRO A 69 -33.12 -16.02 -8.66
N PRO A 70 -33.06 -16.39 -9.95
CA PRO A 70 -34.24 -16.70 -10.73
C PRO A 70 -34.86 -18.03 -10.27
N GLU A 71 -36.19 -18.13 -10.28
CA GLU A 71 -36.90 -19.40 -10.03
C GLU A 71 -36.71 -20.36 -11.22
N ASP A 72 -36.36 -21.62 -10.94
CA ASP A 72 -36.19 -22.69 -11.93
C ASP A 72 -37.53 -23.13 -12.57
N PRO A 73 -37.55 -23.31 -13.91
CA PRO A 73 -38.44 -24.26 -14.56
C PRO A 73 -37.66 -25.38 -15.23
N VAL A 74 -37.93 -26.60 -14.74
CA VAL A 74 -37.48 -27.91 -15.21
C VAL A 74 -37.34 -28.05 -16.74
N GLY A 75 -36.09 -28.24 -17.18
CA GLY A 75 -35.63 -29.33 -18.07
C GLY A 75 -36.32 -29.62 -19.41
N LYS A 76 -35.50 -29.66 -20.47
CA LYS A 76 -35.56 -30.72 -21.50
C LYS A 76 -34.23 -30.88 -22.24
N THR A 77 -33.73 -32.10 -22.26
CA THR A 77 -32.61 -32.56 -23.10
C THR A 77 -33.03 -32.69 -24.56
N ASN A 78 -32.07 -32.57 -25.48
CA ASN A 78 -31.86 -33.56 -26.54
C ASN A 78 -30.45 -33.43 -27.12
N ALA A 79 -29.85 -34.57 -27.46
CA ALA A 79 -28.62 -34.67 -28.26
C ALA A 79 -28.99 -35.03 -29.70
N ASP A 80 -28.08 -34.78 -30.65
CA ASP A 80 -27.80 -35.78 -31.70
C ASP A 80 -26.39 -35.60 -32.33
N ASP A 81 -25.92 -36.67 -32.97
CA ASP A 81 -24.59 -36.86 -33.59
C ASP A 81 -24.41 -36.13 -34.94
N GLY A 82 -23.16 -36.02 -35.45
CA GLY A 82 -22.92 -35.36 -36.76
C GLY A 82 -21.54 -35.41 -37.45
N ASN A 83 -20.67 -36.37 -37.10
CA ASN A 83 -19.43 -36.85 -37.75
C ASN A 83 -18.93 -36.33 -39.15
N ARG A 84 -17.59 -36.33 -39.30
CA ARG A 84 -16.72 -36.45 -40.53
C ARG A 84 -16.42 -35.26 -41.46
N GLY A 85 -15.12 -35.13 -41.79
CA GLY A 85 -14.59 -34.46 -42.99
C GLY A 85 -13.08 -34.19 -42.96
N ILE A 86 -12.24 -35.14 -43.40
CA ILE A 86 -10.80 -34.93 -43.69
C ILE A 86 -10.62 -34.97 -45.22
N THR A 87 -9.86 -34.02 -45.77
CA THR A 87 -9.16 -34.14 -47.07
C THR A 87 -7.90 -33.28 -47.07
N ASP A 88 -6.77 -33.87 -47.48
CA ASP A 88 -5.45 -33.23 -47.62
C ASP A 88 -5.24 -32.61 -49.03
N ASP A 89 -4.11 -31.90 -49.15
CA ASP A 89 -3.32 -31.60 -50.35
C ASP A 89 -3.93 -30.81 -51.54
N GLU A 90 -3.29 -29.68 -51.90
CA GLU A 90 -2.19 -29.75 -52.89
C GLU A 90 -1.29 -28.50 -52.88
N GLN A 91 -0.03 -28.69 -53.27
CA GLN A 91 0.97 -27.63 -53.43
C GLN A 91 0.88 -27.01 -54.83
N THR A 92 1.24 -25.73 -54.99
CA THR A 92 1.77 -25.23 -56.27
C THR A 92 2.87 -24.21 -56.03
N GLN A 93 4.04 -24.47 -56.62
CA GLN A 93 5.20 -23.59 -56.58
C GLN A 93 5.16 -22.59 -57.74
N SER A 94 5.54 -21.34 -57.49
CA SER A 94 6.01 -20.43 -58.54
C SER A 94 6.98 -19.39 -57.99
N ALA A 95 8.13 -19.25 -58.62
CA ALA A 95 9.13 -18.23 -58.34
C ALA A 95 9.92 -17.93 -59.64
N PRO A 96 10.70 -16.84 -59.72
CA PRO A 96 10.67 -15.62 -58.92
C PRO A 96 10.33 -14.38 -59.80
N ASP A 97 10.03 -13.24 -59.19
CA ASP A 97 10.12 -11.94 -59.87
C ASP A 97 11.04 -10.98 -59.11
N ARG A 98 11.66 -10.04 -59.83
CA ARG A 98 12.78 -9.22 -59.36
C ARG A 98 12.31 -8.08 -58.47
N ALA A 99 12.69 -8.11 -57.20
CA ALA A 99 12.62 -6.95 -56.30
C ALA A 99 14.00 -6.34 -56.05
N VAL A 100 14.03 -5.01 -56.14
CA VAL A 100 15.10 -4.06 -55.90
C VAL A 100 15.79 -4.28 -54.55
N LEU A 101 17.10 -3.96 -54.43
CA LEU A 101 17.73 -3.75 -53.13
C LEU A 101 17.10 -2.53 -52.46
N GLU A 102 16.07 -2.75 -51.67
CA GLU A 102 15.64 -1.80 -50.65
C GLU A 102 16.64 -1.92 -49.50
N VAL A 103 17.33 -0.81 -49.22
CA VAL A 103 18.19 -0.75 -48.04
C VAL A 103 17.25 -0.69 -46.84
N GLU A 104 17.12 -1.80 -46.11
CA GLU A 104 16.58 -1.79 -44.76
C GLU A 104 17.44 -0.83 -43.93
N THR A 105 17.01 0.42 -43.85
CA THR A 105 17.35 1.27 -42.72
C THR A 105 16.83 0.53 -41.50
N LEU A 106 17.73 -0.06 -40.70
CA LEU A 106 17.37 -0.50 -39.37
C LEU A 106 16.75 0.72 -38.67
N GLU A 107 15.44 0.72 -38.50
CA GLU A 107 14.80 1.58 -37.54
C GLU A 107 15.53 1.31 -36.22
N LEU A 108 16.17 2.33 -35.66
CA LEU A 108 16.63 2.22 -34.29
C LEU A 108 15.39 1.86 -33.49
N VAL A 109 15.40 0.68 -32.87
CA VAL A 109 14.43 0.34 -31.82
C VAL A 109 14.67 1.34 -30.71
N ILE A 110 13.93 2.45 -30.73
CA ILE A 110 14.02 3.51 -29.73
C ILE A 110 13.59 2.86 -28.42
N THR A 111 14.56 2.46 -27.61
CA THR A 111 14.29 1.83 -26.31
C THR A 111 13.69 2.89 -25.40
N VAL A 112 12.37 2.91 -25.26
CA VAL A 112 11.67 3.83 -24.37
C VAL A 112 12.02 3.47 -22.93
N PRO A 113 12.76 4.32 -22.18
CA PRO A 113 13.19 3.96 -20.82
C PRO A 113 12.00 3.75 -19.88
N ALA A 114 10.93 4.52 -20.11
CA ALA A 114 9.66 4.45 -19.40
C ALA A 114 8.90 3.11 -19.54
N GLU A 115 9.29 2.23 -20.47
CA GLU A 115 8.70 0.88 -20.66
C GLU A 115 9.50 -0.23 -19.97
N LYS A 116 10.73 0.07 -19.52
CA LYS A 116 11.57 -0.91 -18.82
C LYS A 116 10.93 -1.31 -17.49
N GLY A 117 11.31 -2.48 -16.99
CA GLY A 117 10.81 -3.07 -15.76
C GLY A 117 11.67 -4.25 -15.32
N LEU A 118 11.57 -4.60 -14.04
CA LEU A 118 12.23 -5.75 -13.42
C LEU A 118 11.38 -7.03 -13.47
N MET A 119 10.11 -6.93 -13.92
CA MET A 119 9.19 -8.07 -13.99
C MET A 119 8.62 -8.22 -15.39
N SER A 120 8.88 -9.36 -16.02
CA SER A 120 8.13 -9.83 -17.20
C SER A 120 6.73 -10.31 -16.81
N ALA A 121 5.85 -10.56 -17.79
CA ALA A 121 4.54 -11.12 -17.53
C ALA A 121 4.62 -12.58 -17.04
N GLU A 122 5.62 -13.35 -17.50
CA GLU A 122 5.89 -14.71 -17.05
C GLU A 122 6.35 -14.77 -15.58
N GLU A 123 7.08 -13.74 -15.12
CA GLU A 123 7.57 -13.61 -13.75
C GLU A 123 6.54 -12.97 -12.79
N GLY A 124 5.28 -12.86 -13.23
CA GLY A 124 4.17 -12.32 -12.43
C GLY A 124 3.97 -10.81 -12.54
N GLY A 125 4.70 -10.12 -13.43
CA GLY A 125 4.36 -8.78 -13.86
C GLY A 125 3.03 -8.70 -14.60
N PHE A 126 2.61 -7.49 -14.93
CA PHE A 126 1.43 -7.22 -15.73
C PHE A 126 1.76 -7.30 -17.24
N PRO A 127 0.79 -7.69 -18.09
CA PRO A 127 1.00 -7.73 -19.53
C PRO A 127 1.16 -6.32 -20.11
N ALA A 128 1.84 -6.21 -21.26
CA ALA A 128 2.03 -4.94 -21.97
C ALA A 128 0.70 -4.20 -22.30
N THR A 129 -0.44 -4.90 -22.26
CA THR A 129 -1.78 -4.33 -22.46
C THR A 129 -2.39 -3.67 -21.22
N LEU A 130 -1.67 -3.61 -20.09
CA LEU A 130 -2.14 -3.10 -18.78
C LEU A 130 -2.92 -1.78 -18.86
N TRP A 131 -2.41 -0.83 -19.64
CA TRP A 131 -2.96 0.53 -19.76
C TRP A 131 -3.97 0.70 -20.90
N ARG A 132 -4.39 -0.38 -21.56
CA ARG A 132 -5.35 -0.33 -22.67
C ARG A 132 -6.66 0.34 -22.22
N GLY A 133 -7.05 1.39 -22.94
CA GLY A 133 -8.25 2.18 -22.66
C GLY A 133 -8.05 3.33 -21.66
N SER A 134 -6.89 3.42 -21.00
CA SER A 134 -6.53 4.56 -20.14
C SER A 134 -5.59 5.52 -20.85
N TYR A 135 -5.61 6.78 -20.41
CA TYR A 135 -4.81 7.86 -20.99
C TYR A 135 -3.69 8.29 -20.06
N ARG A 136 -2.51 8.62 -20.60
CA ARG A 136 -1.30 8.97 -19.84
C ARG A 136 -1.51 10.02 -18.76
N GLY A 137 -2.01 11.21 -19.11
CA GLY A 137 -2.25 12.28 -18.13
C GLY A 137 -3.21 11.87 -16.99
N ARG A 138 -4.11 10.90 -17.22
CA ARG A 138 -4.96 10.31 -16.17
C ARG A 138 -4.18 9.35 -15.27
N ILE A 139 -3.36 8.48 -15.85
CA ILE A 139 -2.52 7.55 -15.07
C ILE A 139 -1.48 8.32 -14.23
N GLU A 140 -0.86 9.35 -14.80
CA GLU A 140 0.05 10.24 -14.09
C GLU A 140 -0.64 11.02 -12.97
N GLN A 141 -1.86 11.51 -13.19
CA GLN A 141 -2.67 12.13 -12.12
C GLN A 141 -2.85 11.15 -10.95
N LEU A 142 -3.27 9.91 -11.23
CA LEU A 142 -3.49 8.90 -10.20
C LEU A 142 -2.20 8.49 -9.49
N LEU A 143 -1.09 8.32 -10.22
CA LEU A 143 0.23 8.05 -9.64
C LEU A 143 0.73 9.22 -8.76
N SER A 144 0.47 10.47 -9.15
CA SER A 144 0.94 11.65 -8.39
C SER A 144 0.29 11.78 -7.00
N VAL A 145 -0.92 11.25 -6.82
CA VAL A 145 -1.64 11.23 -5.53
C VAL A 145 -1.60 9.88 -4.81
N LEU A 146 -1.08 8.84 -5.47
CA LEU A 146 -0.93 7.51 -4.87
C LEU A 146 0.06 7.57 -3.70
N SER A 147 -0.42 7.19 -2.53
CA SER A 147 0.37 7.06 -1.30
C SER A 147 0.93 5.64 -1.19
N VAL A 148 2.25 5.53 -1.11
CA VAL A 148 2.96 4.28 -0.79
C VAL A 148 3.95 4.57 0.35
N PRO A 149 4.31 3.60 1.19
CA PRO A 149 3.95 2.17 1.16
C PRO A 149 2.57 1.88 1.75
N THR A 150 2.22 0.60 1.85
CA THR A 150 0.98 0.12 2.47
C THR A 150 1.25 -1.02 3.45
N ARG A 151 0.46 -1.09 4.53
CA ARG A 151 0.56 -2.16 5.54
C ARG A 151 -0.04 -3.50 5.08
N SER A 152 -0.76 -3.52 3.95
CA SER A 152 -1.36 -4.71 3.35
C SER A 152 -0.35 -5.40 2.43
N PRO A 153 0.16 -6.62 2.73
CA PRO A 153 1.02 -7.38 1.84
C PRO A 153 0.44 -7.61 0.44
N VAL A 154 -0.89 -7.79 0.32
CA VAL A 154 -1.55 -7.89 -0.98
C VAL A 154 -1.46 -6.59 -1.78
N MET A 155 -1.71 -5.44 -1.16
CA MET A 155 -1.63 -4.15 -1.84
C MET A 155 -0.17 -3.73 -2.12
N GLU A 156 0.78 -4.10 -1.25
CA GLU A 156 2.22 -3.95 -1.49
C GLU A 156 2.64 -4.75 -2.73
N SER A 157 2.26 -6.02 -2.80
CA SER A 157 2.56 -6.88 -3.95
C SER A 157 1.95 -6.36 -5.25
N LEU A 158 0.71 -5.84 -5.20
CA LEU A 158 0.07 -5.17 -6.34
C LEU A 158 0.80 -3.89 -6.76
N THR A 159 1.19 -3.05 -5.80
CA THR A 159 1.96 -1.81 -6.03
C THR A 159 3.31 -2.12 -6.67
N LYS A 160 4.03 -3.10 -6.12
CA LYS A 160 5.33 -3.56 -6.62
C LYS A 160 5.24 -4.06 -8.06
N ARG A 161 4.26 -4.93 -8.36
CA ARG A 161 4.01 -5.39 -9.73
C ARG A 161 3.62 -4.25 -10.65
N LEU A 162 2.76 -3.34 -10.22
CA LEU A 162 2.30 -2.20 -11.02
C LEU A 162 3.46 -1.28 -11.43
N LEU A 163 4.35 -0.97 -10.49
CA LEU A 163 5.48 -0.05 -10.70
C LEU A 163 6.66 -0.69 -11.43
N LEU A 164 6.87 -2.01 -11.30
CA LEU A 164 8.07 -2.70 -11.81
C LEU A 164 7.85 -3.56 -13.07
N SER A 165 6.61 -3.72 -13.54
CA SER A 165 6.36 -4.48 -14.78
C SER A 165 6.97 -3.80 -16.00
N ALA A 166 7.51 -4.59 -16.92
CA ALA A 166 7.89 -4.14 -18.25
C ALA A 166 6.64 -4.04 -19.14
N VAL A 167 6.09 -2.82 -19.26
CA VAL A 167 4.81 -2.55 -19.95
C VAL A 167 4.93 -1.34 -20.86
N ALA A 168 4.16 -1.32 -21.96
CA ALA A 168 4.06 -0.16 -22.82
C ALA A 168 3.56 1.07 -22.04
N VAL A 169 4.03 2.27 -22.39
CA VAL A 169 3.55 3.50 -21.74
C VAL A 169 2.05 3.73 -22.07
N PRO A 170 1.22 4.24 -21.14
CA PRO A 170 -0.15 4.62 -21.47
C PRO A 170 -0.19 5.57 -22.68
N GLY A 171 -1.15 5.37 -23.59
CA GLY A 171 -1.33 6.22 -24.76
C GLY A 171 -1.88 7.60 -24.42
N GLU A 172 -1.74 8.55 -25.35
CA GLU A 172 -2.39 9.85 -25.20
C GLU A 172 -3.90 9.82 -25.45
N LYS A 173 -4.61 10.82 -24.93
CA LYS A 173 -6.02 11.01 -25.27
C LYS A 173 -6.12 11.47 -26.73
N PRO A 174 -6.96 10.83 -27.58
CA PRO A 174 -7.18 11.30 -28.95
C PRO A 174 -7.64 12.76 -28.97
N SER A 175 -6.92 13.58 -29.73
CA SER A 175 -7.28 14.97 -30.00
C SER A 175 -8.11 15.05 -31.29
N GLU A 176 -8.93 16.09 -31.42
CA GLU A 176 -9.59 16.43 -32.70
C GLU A 176 -8.57 16.71 -33.81
N ALA A 177 -7.34 17.08 -33.45
CA ALA A 177 -6.21 17.25 -34.36
C ALA A 177 -5.52 15.92 -34.79
N GLY A 178 -6.04 14.77 -34.37
CA GLY A 178 -5.50 13.45 -34.71
C GLY A 178 -4.58 12.83 -33.64
N PRO A 179 -3.89 11.71 -33.96
CA PRO A 179 -2.98 11.03 -33.03
C PRO A 179 -1.76 11.92 -32.73
N GLN A 180 -1.56 12.25 -31.46
CA GLN A 180 -0.35 12.93 -31.01
C GLN A 180 0.74 11.90 -30.70
N VAL A 181 1.90 12.05 -31.32
CA VAL A 181 3.11 11.29 -30.95
C VAL A 181 3.62 11.84 -29.62
N ALA A 182 3.81 10.95 -28.65
CA ALA A 182 4.39 11.31 -27.35
C ALA A 182 5.78 11.95 -27.53
N THR A 183 6.00 13.11 -26.90
CA THR A 183 7.35 13.69 -26.84
C THR A 183 8.20 12.91 -25.84
N ALA A 184 9.53 12.99 -25.97
CA ALA A 184 10.45 12.43 -24.97
C ALA A 184 10.17 13.00 -23.56
N GLN A 185 9.86 14.30 -23.47
CA GLN A 185 9.53 15.00 -22.22
C GLN A 185 8.32 14.39 -21.50
N ASP A 186 7.27 14.02 -22.25
CA ASP A 186 6.07 13.43 -21.67
C ASP A 186 6.32 11.99 -21.17
N LEU A 187 7.23 11.25 -21.82
CA LEU A 187 7.62 9.90 -21.40
C LEU A 187 8.48 9.94 -20.13
N LEU A 188 9.31 10.99 -19.98
CA LEU A 188 10.07 11.24 -18.76
C LEU A 188 9.16 11.46 -17.55
N ARG A 189 8.07 12.23 -17.67
CA ARG A 189 7.15 12.48 -16.55
C ARG A 189 6.56 11.19 -15.94
N PHE A 190 6.09 10.27 -16.78
CA PHE A 190 5.61 8.96 -16.33
C PHE A 190 6.72 8.13 -15.68
N LEU A 191 7.94 8.17 -16.22
CA LEU A 191 9.10 7.48 -15.63
C LEU A 191 9.50 8.08 -14.27
N SER A 192 9.56 9.41 -14.14
CA SER A 192 9.86 10.11 -12.88
C SER A 192 8.84 9.73 -11.80
N LEU A 193 7.55 9.68 -12.13
CA LEU A 193 6.51 9.21 -11.20
C LEU A 193 6.70 7.73 -10.81
N ARG A 194 7.10 6.85 -11.73
CA ARG A 194 7.47 5.46 -11.38
C ARG A 194 8.65 5.40 -10.42
N ILE A 195 9.75 6.12 -10.73
CA ILE A 195 10.95 6.17 -9.88
C ILE A 195 10.60 6.71 -8.49
N GLN A 196 9.86 7.81 -8.41
CA GLN A 196 9.38 8.41 -7.16
C GLN A 196 8.58 7.39 -6.33
N LYS A 197 7.56 6.75 -6.93
CA LYS A 197 6.73 5.78 -6.18
C LYS A 197 7.54 4.54 -5.78
N ILE A 198 8.52 4.08 -6.56
CA ILE A 198 9.41 2.99 -6.12
C ILE A 198 10.29 3.47 -4.94
N SER A 199 10.80 4.71 -4.97
CA SER A 199 11.57 5.32 -3.87
C SER A 199 10.79 5.35 -2.56
N GLU A 200 9.55 5.82 -2.62
CA GLU A 200 8.64 5.90 -1.47
C GLU A 200 8.34 4.53 -0.84
N THR A 201 8.52 3.40 -1.55
CA THR A 201 8.38 2.06 -0.93
C THR A 201 9.50 1.69 0.03
N GLY A 202 10.67 2.34 -0.04
CA GLY A 202 11.85 2.02 0.77
C GLY A 202 12.66 0.79 0.34
N ASP A 203 12.26 0.05 -0.71
CA ASP A 203 13.03 -1.09 -1.25
C ASP A 203 14.20 -0.60 -2.13
N LEU A 204 15.22 -0.03 -1.48
CA LEU A 204 16.41 0.56 -2.11
C LEU A 204 17.13 -0.43 -3.04
N LYS A 205 17.17 -1.73 -2.70
CA LYS A 205 17.80 -2.74 -3.55
C LYS A 205 17.05 -2.88 -4.88
N THR A 206 15.73 -3.01 -4.83
CA THR A 206 14.90 -3.11 -6.03
C THR A 206 14.98 -1.84 -6.86
N LEU A 207 15.04 -0.67 -6.22
CA LEU A 207 15.17 0.62 -6.90
C LEU A 207 16.52 0.79 -7.62
N VAL A 208 17.64 0.51 -6.96
CA VAL A 208 18.97 0.50 -7.62
C VAL A 208 18.98 -0.50 -8.78
N SER A 209 18.36 -1.66 -8.62
CA SER A 209 18.22 -2.65 -9.69
C SER A 209 17.40 -2.12 -10.87
N PHE A 210 16.37 -1.31 -10.62
CA PHE A 210 15.53 -0.69 -11.65
C PHE A 210 16.25 0.45 -12.37
N LEU A 211 16.94 1.34 -11.64
CA LEU A 211 17.72 2.44 -12.21
C LEU A 211 18.84 1.91 -13.13
N ASN A 212 19.49 0.81 -12.78
CA ASN A 212 20.52 0.16 -13.60
C ASN A 212 20.01 -0.40 -14.94
N LEU A 213 18.68 -0.45 -15.18
CA LEU A 213 18.09 -0.80 -16.49
C LEU A 213 17.88 0.41 -17.42
N LEU A 214 18.07 1.62 -16.89
CA LEU A 214 17.73 2.88 -17.56
C LEU A 214 19.01 3.61 -18.01
N PRO A 215 19.02 4.29 -19.17
CA PRO A 215 20.07 5.25 -19.50
C PRO A 215 20.08 6.39 -18.47
N GLN A 216 21.25 6.81 -17.99
CA GLN A 216 21.38 7.78 -16.88
C GLN A 216 20.64 9.10 -17.14
N ASP A 217 20.68 9.62 -18.37
CA ASP A 217 19.97 10.84 -18.77
C ASP A 217 18.45 10.77 -18.60
N SER A 218 17.87 9.56 -18.47
CA SER A 218 16.42 9.36 -18.30
C SER A 218 15.90 9.75 -16.91
N TYR A 219 16.80 9.94 -15.94
CA TYR A 219 16.46 10.31 -14.56
C TYR A 219 17.35 11.45 -14.01
N ALA A 220 18.19 12.04 -14.86
CA ALA A 220 19.00 13.21 -14.51
C ALA A 220 18.10 14.40 -14.09
N GLY A 221 18.49 15.09 -13.01
CA GLY A 221 17.72 16.21 -12.44
C GLY A 221 16.73 15.85 -11.34
N SER A 222 16.50 14.57 -11.04
CA SER A 222 15.76 14.17 -9.84
C SER A 222 16.65 14.23 -8.60
N ARG A 223 16.31 15.13 -7.66
CA ARG A 223 16.97 15.20 -6.35
C ARG A 223 16.78 13.90 -5.57
N GLU A 224 15.60 13.29 -5.69
CA GLU A 224 15.27 12.00 -5.08
C GLU A 224 16.21 10.90 -5.59
N THR A 225 16.55 10.91 -6.88
CA THR A 225 17.47 9.93 -7.49
C THR A 225 18.91 10.14 -7.03
N SER A 226 19.32 11.39 -6.82
CA SER A 226 20.59 11.72 -6.19
C SER A 226 20.65 11.28 -4.72
N ASP A 227 19.63 11.59 -3.93
CA ASP A 227 19.50 11.14 -2.54
C ASP A 227 19.57 9.60 -2.44
N LEU A 228 18.90 8.89 -3.35
CA LEU A 228 18.98 7.43 -3.46
C LEU A 228 20.39 6.90 -3.69
N MET A 229 21.18 7.57 -4.54
CA MET A 229 22.57 7.21 -4.79
C MET A 229 23.43 7.42 -3.53
N LEU A 230 23.26 8.54 -2.82
CA LEU A 230 23.92 8.80 -1.54
C LEU A 230 23.58 7.73 -0.48
N MET A 231 22.32 7.31 -0.42
CA MET A 231 21.83 6.28 0.51
C MET A 231 22.27 4.87 0.15
N ALA A 232 22.55 4.61 -1.13
CA ALA A 232 23.17 3.39 -1.61
C ALA A 232 24.71 3.38 -1.42
N GLY A 233 25.32 4.50 -1.03
CA GLY A 233 26.76 4.69 -0.97
C GLY A 233 27.43 4.93 -2.33
N ASP A 234 26.66 5.09 -3.41
CA ASP A 234 27.17 5.47 -4.73
C ASP A 234 27.30 6.99 -4.87
N ILE A 235 28.22 7.54 -4.07
CA ILE A 235 28.59 8.95 -4.12
C ILE A 235 29.06 9.33 -5.53
N SER A 236 29.71 8.40 -6.25
CA SER A 236 30.26 8.65 -7.58
C SER A 236 29.19 9.00 -8.62
N SER A 237 28.07 8.28 -8.65
CA SER A 237 26.94 8.57 -9.54
C SER A 237 26.21 9.86 -9.11
N ALA A 238 26.05 10.11 -7.80
CA ALA A 238 25.48 11.36 -7.30
C ALA A 238 26.30 12.59 -7.75
N CYS A 239 27.62 12.50 -7.70
CA CYS A 239 28.53 13.53 -8.21
C CYS A 239 28.51 13.70 -9.73
N GLY A 240 28.19 12.63 -10.48
CA GLY A 240 27.87 12.71 -11.90
C GLY A 240 26.63 13.57 -12.16
N LEU A 241 25.53 13.27 -11.46
CA LEU A 241 24.27 14.02 -11.56
C LEU A 241 24.44 15.49 -11.17
N ALA A 242 25.13 15.79 -10.06
CA ALA A 242 25.37 17.16 -9.62
C ALA A 242 26.04 18.01 -10.70
N ARG A 243 27.13 17.49 -11.31
CA ARG A 243 27.81 18.19 -12.41
C ARG A 243 26.91 18.38 -13.64
N GLN A 244 26.04 17.42 -13.94
CA GLN A 244 25.10 17.53 -15.05
C GLN A 244 24.05 18.63 -14.84
N GLU A 245 23.50 18.75 -13.63
CA GLU A 245 22.48 19.76 -13.32
C GLU A 245 23.07 21.17 -13.12
N MET A 246 24.29 21.28 -12.60
CA MET A 246 25.01 22.56 -12.49
C MET A 246 25.37 23.16 -13.87
N ASN A 247 25.34 22.37 -14.94
CA ASN A 247 25.42 22.89 -16.32
C ASN A 247 24.09 23.49 -16.81
N LYS A 248 22.96 23.23 -16.13
CA LYS A 248 21.61 23.72 -16.51
C LYS A 248 21.18 24.93 -15.66
N ASP A 249 21.31 24.83 -14.35
CA ASP A 249 20.94 25.88 -13.39
C ASP A 249 21.97 25.94 -12.24
N GLN A 250 22.70 27.06 -12.17
CA GLN A 250 23.77 27.31 -11.20
C GLN A 250 23.29 27.94 -9.88
N THR A 251 21.96 28.00 -9.67
CA THR A 251 21.35 28.65 -8.50
C THR A 251 20.62 27.69 -7.55
N ASP A 252 20.51 26.41 -7.91
CA ASP A 252 19.86 25.41 -7.04
C ASP A 252 20.78 25.02 -5.87
N TYR A 253 20.38 25.42 -4.66
CA TYR A 253 21.11 25.13 -3.42
C TYR A 253 21.35 23.64 -3.17
N TYR A 254 20.45 22.74 -3.60
CA TYR A 254 20.64 21.30 -3.42
C TYR A 254 21.83 20.82 -4.26
N TRP A 255 21.85 21.19 -5.55
CA TRP A 255 22.90 20.76 -6.47
C TRP A 255 24.23 21.45 -6.18
N LEU A 256 24.23 22.72 -5.73
CA LEU A 256 25.43 23.41 -5.26
C LEU A 256 26.02 22.76 -4.00
N LYS A 257 25.18 22.38 -3.02
CA LYS A 257 25.65 21.64 -1.83
C LYS A 257 26.25 20.30 -2.23
N LEU A 258 25.57 19.54 -3.07
CA LEU A 258 26.08 18.26 -3.54
C LEU A 258 27.39 18.44 -4.34
N LEU A 259 27.51 19.49 -5.16
CA LEU A 259 28.76 19.82 -5.86
C LEU A 259 29.91 20.10 -4.88
N ALA A 260 29.67 20.89 -3.82
CA ALA A 260 30.69 21.18 -2.81
C ALA A 260 31.13 19.92 -2.05
N TYR A 261 30.17 19.06 -1.66
CA TYR A 261 30.46 17.75 -1.06
C TYR A 261 31.30 16.88 -2.01
N CYS A 262 30.91 16.80 -3.28
CA CYS A 262 31.65 16.04 -4.30
C CYS A 262 33.06 16.57 -4.54
N GLN A 263 33.25 17.89 -4.60
CA GLN A 263 34.57 18.50 -4.73
C GLN A 263 35.46 18.18 -3.52
N ALA A 264 34.93 18.23 -2.31
CA ALA A 264 35.66 17.86 -1.10
C ALA A 264 36.05 16.37 -1.10
N MET A 265 35.13 15.48 -1.48
CA MET A 265 35.39 14.03 -1.65
C MET A 265 36.45 13.72 -2.72
N GLU A 266 36.52 14.53 -3.77
CA GLU A 266 37.51 14.43 -4.84
C GLU A 266 38.86 15.10 -4.47
N GLY A 267 39.00 15.66 -3.26
CA GLY A 267 40.20 16.35 -2.78
C GLY A 267 40.40 17.76 -3.37
N ASN A 268 39.40 18.30 -4.08
CA ASN A 268 39.39 19.65 -4.64
C ASN A 268 38.93 20.67 -3.59
N THR A 269 39.80 20.93 -2.62
CA THR A 269 39.53 21.84 -1.48
C THR A 269 39.24 23.27 -1.92
N GLU A 270 40.01 23.80 -2.88
CA GLU A 270 39.80 25.15 -3.45
C GLU A 270 38.42 25.26 -4.12
N GLY A 271 38.03 24.24 -4.89
CA GLY A 271 36.70 24.18 -5.52
C GLY A 271 35.57 24.08 -4.51
N ALA A 272 35.69 23.21 -3.51
CA ALA A 272 34.69 23.05 -2.46
C ALA A 272 34.50 24.33 -1.62
N ALA A 273 35.60 25.03 -1.32
CA ALA A 273 35.57 26.33 -0.65
C ALA A 273 34.83 27.38 -1.49
N LEU A 274 35.17 27.53 -2.77
CA LEU A 274 34.51 28.48 -3.67
C LEU A 274 33.00 28.19 -3.84
N THR A 275 32.60 26.93 -3.96
CA THR A 275 31.18 26.54 -4.05
C THR A 275 30.44 26.81 -2.72
N THR A 276 31.14 26.66 -1.59
CA THR A 276 30.62 26.98 -0.25
C THR A 276 30.46 28.49 -0.06
N GLU A 277 31.43 29.30 -0.48
CA GLU A 277 31.32 30.76 -0.49
C GLU A 277 30.13 31.23 -1.33
N LEU A 278 29.96 30.67 -2.54
CA LEU A 278 28.82 30.96 -3.42
C LEU A 278 27.46 30.63 -2.76
N LEU A 279 27.35 29.49 -2.07
CA LEU A 279 26.15 29.12 -1.31
C LEU A 279 25.84 30.14 -0.20
N MET A 280 26.87 30.61 0.51
CA MET A 280 26.74 31.64 1.55
C MET A 280 26.35 33.01 0.96
N GLU A 281 26.93 33.41 -0.18
CA GLU A 281 26.58 34.65 -0.89
C GLU A 281 25.13 34.65 -1.39
N GLN A 282 24.64 33.50 -1.86
CA GLN A 282 23.22 33.32 -2.23
C GLN A 282 22.28 33.31 -1.00
N GLY A 283 22.83 33.29 0.23
CA GLY A 283 22.07 33.36 1.47
C GLY A 283 21.63 32.01 2.03
N ASN A 284 22.29 30.91 1.66
CA ASN A 284 22.05 29.61 2.29
C ASN A 284 22.72 29.56 3.68
N THR A 285 21.93 29.24 4.72
CA THR A 285 22.36 29.29 6.13
C THR A 285 22.50 27.91 6.78
N ASP A 286 22.85 26.88 6.00
CA ASP A 286 23.08 25.54 6.54
C ASP A 286 24.50 25.38 7.09
N PHE A 287 24.71 25.92 8.28
CA PHE A 287 26.00 25.87 8.98
C PHE A 287 26.46 24.44 9.33
N ILE A 288 25.54 23.49 9.42
CA ILE A 288 25.85 22.07 9.69
C ILE A 288 26.48 21.45 8.46
N PHE A 289 25.84 21.64 7.29
CA PHE A 289 26.40 21.20 6.02
C PHE A 289 27.81 21.79 5.79
N TYR A 290 28.01 23.09 6.07
CA TYR A 290 29.33 23.73 5.91
C TYR A 290 30.39 23.16 6.87
N ASP A 291 30.06 22.88 8.13
CA ASP A 291 30.97 22.23 9.08
C ASP A 291 31.39 20.82 8.60
N LEU A 292 30.41 20.02 8.14
CA LEU A 292 30.64 18.68 7.63
C LEU A 292 31.50 18.66 6.35
N VAL A 293 31.23 19.53 5.38
CA VAL A 293 32.03 19.58 4.14
C VAL A 293 33.46 20.08 4.40
N ASN A 294 33.65 21.03 5.31
CA ASN A 294 35.00 21.47 5.69
C ASN A 294 35.81 20.34 6.37
N LYS A 295 35.16 19.48 7.16
CA LYS A 295 35.79 18.30 7.80
C LYS A 295 36.25 17.22 6.81
N LEU A 296 35.76 17.23 5.55
CA LEU A 296 36.27 16.35 4.49
C LEU A 296 37.59 16.83 3.87
N SER A 297 38.05 18.05 4.20
CA SER A 297 39.30 18.58 3.65
C SER A 297 40.51 17.81 4.19
N PRO A 298 41.43 17.30 3.34
CA PRO A 298 42.64 16.60 3.77
C PRO A 298 43.64 17.47 4.57
N ASP A 299 43.44 18.78 4.64
CA ASP A 299 44.21 19.69 5.49
C ASP A 299 43.77 19.64 6.97
N VAL A 300 42.58 19.10 7.26
CA VAL A 300 42.10 18.81 8.62
C VAL A 300 42.81 17.55 9.11
N LYS A 301 43.53 17.65 10.22
CA LYS A 301 44.24 16.51 10.81
C LYS A 301 43.26 15.65 11.60
N ASP A 302 43.51 14.34 11.68
CA ASP A 302 42.70 13.39 12.49
C ASP A 302 42.48 13.83 13.95
N GLY A 303 43.38 14.64 14.52
CA GLY A 303 43.26 15.18 15.87
C GLY A 303 42.35 16.42 16.01
N ASP A 304 42.03 17.09 14.89
CA ASP A 304 41.14 18.27 14.84
C ASP A 304 39.70 17.89 14.45
N MET A 305 39.46 16.63 14.04
CA MET A 305 38.11 16.03 13.98
C MET A 305 37.57 15.73 15.39
N GLU A 306 37.30 16.78 16.17
CA GLU A 306 36.49 16.61 17.37
C GLU A 306 35.09 16.09 16.98
N ASN A 307 34.61 15.05 17.68
CA ASN A 307 33.20 14.56 17.62
C ASN A 307 32.17 15.60 18.13
N SER A 308 32.57 16.87 18.20
CA SER A 308 31.78 18.00 18.66
C SER A 308 31.02 18.58 17.47
N PHE A 309 29.74 18.24 17.38
CA PHE A 309 28.83 18.95 16.50
C PHE A 309 28.54 20.34 17.05
N SER A 310 28.39 21.30 16.13
CA SER A 310 27.64 22.51 16.44
C SER A 310 26.24 22.13 16.94
N SER A 311 25.85 22.64 18.10
CA SER A 311 24.51 22.42 18.65
C SER A 311 23.43 22.88 17.66
N GLY A 312 22.58 21.96 17.19
CA GLY A 312 21.51 22.24 16.23
C GLY A 312 21.21 21.16 15.19
N LEU A 313 21.93 20.02 15.19
CA LEU A 313 21.59 18.86 14.35
C LEU A 313 20.31 18.17 14.86
N ASP A 314 19.17 18.70 14.40
CA ASP A 314 17.82 18.25 14.77
C ASP A 314 17.11 17.49 13.62
N HIS A 315 17.71 17.41 12.43
CA HIS A 315 17.17 16.69 11.28
C HIS A 315 18.27 15.89 10.57
N LEU A 316 17.91 14.76 9.97
CA LEU A 316 18.82 13.85 9.29
C LEU A 316 18.30 13.56 7.87
N ASP A 317 18.62 14.47 6.95
CA ASP A 317 18.35 14.29 5.51
C ASP A 317 19.39 13.36 4.85
N PRO A 318 19.17 12.92 3.59
CA PRO A 318 20.09 12.02 2.88
C PRO A 318 21.51 12.57 2.70
N MET A 319 21.68 13.88 2.45
CA MET A 319 23.00 14.47 2.24
C MET A 319 23.77 14.56 3.57
N THR A 320 23.09 15.01 4.64
CA THR A 320 23.65 15.05 5.99
C THR A 320 24.01 13.66 6.51
N TYR A 321 23.14 12.65 6.33
CA TYR A 321 23.50 11.25 6.66
C TYR A 321 24.72 10.77 5.88
N SER A 322 24.84 11.09 4.59
CA SER A 322 25.94 10.64 3.74
C SER A 322 27.27 11.23 4.24
N LEU A 323 27.30 12.54 4.49
CA LEU A 323 28.43 13.24 5.08
C LEU A 323 28.85 12.63 6.43
N LEU A 324 27.90 12.45 7.36
CA LEU A 324 28.14 11.84 8.67
C LEU A 324 28.70 10.43 8.55
N SER A 325 28.18 9.63 7.62
CA SER A 325 28.62 8.24 7.41
C SER A 325 30.03 8.15 6.83
N VAL A 326 30.40 9.06 5.92
CA VAL A 326 31.75 9.13 5.34
C VAL A 326 32.78 9.63 6.36
N LEU A 327 32.42 10.62 7.17
CA LEU A 327 33.27 11.18 8.23
C LEU A 327 33.34 10.29 9.50
N GLU A 328 32.73 9.09 9.45
CA GLU A 328 32.55 8.14 10.56
C GLU A 328 32.02 8.77 11.86
N GLN A 329 31.24 9.85 11.74
CA GLN A 329 30.75 10.60 12.88
C GLN A 329 29.58 9.89 13.59
N PRO A 330 29.45 10.05 14.93
CA PRO A 330 28.37 9.41 15.68
C PRO A 330 27.00 9.97 15.29
N ILE A 331 26.07 9.10 14.90
CA ILE A 331 24.66 9.46 14.62
C ILE A 331 23.80 9.02 15.80
N GLU A 332 23.32 9.98 16.61
CA GLU A 332 22.49 9.70 17.77
C GLU A 332 21.08 9.19 17.42
N ALA A 333 20.65 8.12 18.10
CA ALA A 333 19.36 7.47 17.85
C ALA A 333 18.12 8.36 18.04
N ARG A 334 18.22 9.51 18.74
CA ARG A 334 17.13 10.49 18.83
C ARG A 334 16.71 11.04 17.47
N MET A 335 17.64 11.12 16.51
CA MET A 335 17.36 11.61 15.15
C MET A 335 16.53 10.61 14.32
N PHE A 336 16.40 9.35 14.75
CA PHE A 336 15.69 8.33 13.96
C PHE A 336 14.16 8.49 14.04
N ALA A 337 13.62 9.23 15.01
CA ALA A 337 12.17 9.38 15.16
C ALA A 337 11.55 10.03 13.91
N ASP A 338 12.15 11.13 13.45
CA ASP A 338 11.66 11.98 12.37
C ASP A 338 12.47 11.84 11.06
N ALA A 339 13.43 10.91 11.01
CA ALA A 339 14.23 10.66 9.81
C ALA A 339 13.37 10.13 8.64
N PRO A 340 13.66 10.54 7.39
CA PRO A 340 13.00 9.99 6.20
C PRO A 340 13.16 8.46 6.10
N ALA A 341 12.16 7.78 5.56
CA ALA A 341 12.15 6.33 5.39
C ALA A 341 13.42 5.77 4.70
N LEU A 342 13.94 6.49 3.72
CA LEU A 342 15.14 6.12 2.98
C LEU A 342 16.41 6.19 3.86
N VAL A 343 16.50 7.22 4.70
CA VAL A 343 17.58 7.39 5.69
C VAL A 343 17.50 6.29 6.75
N LEU A 344 16.29 5.95 7.22
CA LEU A 344 16.07 4.82 8.14
C LEU A 344 16.49 3.48 7.55
N TYR A 345 16.25 3.26 6.25
CA TYR A 345 16.75 2.08 5.55
C TYR A 345 18.29 2.07 5.53
N ALA A 346 18.93 3.18 5.17
CA ALA A 346 20.38 3.30 5.13
C ALA A 346 21.03 3.09 6.52
N LEU A 347 20.50 3.73 7.56
CA LEU A 347 20.88 3.56 8.97
C LEU A 347 20.86 2.08 9.40
N SER A 348 19.85 1.30 8.98
CA SER A 348 19.80 -0.13 9.31
C SER A 348 20.93 -0.95 8.68
N GLY A 349 21.42 -0.51 7.52
CA GLY A 349 22.54 -1.11 6.79
C GLY A 349 23.92 -0.70 7.33
N ASN A 350 24.02 0.50 7.90
CA ASN A 350 25.27 1.13 8.32
C ASN A 350 26.06 0.27 9.31
N SER A 351 27.31 -0.07 8.99
CA SER A 351 28.21 -0.88 9.83
C SER A 351 28.78 -0.14 11.04
N ASN A 352 28.77 1.19 11.01
CA ASN A 352 29.44 2.04 12.00
C ASN A 352 28.53 2.30 13.23
N LEU A 353 27.24 1.94 13.13
CA LEU A 353 26.27 2.02 14.21
C LEU A 353 26.19 0.73 15.03
N GLN A 354 25.80 0.85 16.30
CA GLN A 354 25.54 -0.30 17.17
C GLN A 354 24.36 -1.13 16.63
N LYS A 355 24.32 -2.41 16.99
CA LYS A 355 23.31 -3.36 16.46
C LYS A 355 21.89 -2.93 16.84
N GLU A 356 21.76 -2.38 18.03
CA GLU A 356 20.54 -1.87 18.65
C GLU A 356 20.02 -0.64 17.88
N ASP A 357 20.90 0.31 17.55
CA ASP A 357 20.56 1.51 16.77
C ASP A 357 20.09 1.15 15.35
N ARG A 358 20.80 0.21 14.70
CA ARG A 358 20.43 -0.31 13.38
C ARG A 358 19.07 -1.01 13.39
N LEU A 359 18.78 -1.76 14.45
CA LEU A 359 17.47 -2.37 14.68
C LEU A 359 16.39 -1.30 14.90
N MET A 360 16.67 -0.27 15.71
CA MET A 360 15.73 0.84 15.95
C MET A 360 15.37 1.57 14.64
N ALA A 361 16.35 1.84 13.78
CA ALA A 361 16.11 2.45 12.47
C ALA A 361 15.24 1.54 11.56
N ALA A 362 15.57 0.25 11.45
CA ALA A 362 14.76 -0.72 10.71
C ALA A 362 13.34 -0.86 11.28
N ALA A 363 13.19 -0.83 12.60
CA ALA A 363 11.89 -0.92 13.27
C ALA A 363 11.03 0.32 13.00
N GLN A 364 11.63 1.51 12.98
CA GLN A 364 10.92 2.74 12.61
C GLN A 364 10.44 2.68 11.15
N SER A 365 11.30 2.29 10.22
CA SER A 365 10.92 2.07 8.81
C SER A 365 9.85 0.97 8.67
N TYR A 366 9.93 -0.12 9.46
CA TYR A 366 8.92 -1.17 9.49
C TYR A 366 7.56 -0.66 10.01
N ARG A 367 7.53 0.19 11.05
CA ARG A 367 6.31 0.86 11.54
C ARG A 367 5.68 1.76 10.48
N GLN A 368 6.50 2.42 9.67
CA GLN A 368 6.09 3.21 8.49
C GLN A 368 5.73 2.36 7.26
N ALA A 369 5.95 1.03 7.32
CA ALA A 369 5.79 0.07 6.23
C ALA A 369 6.76 0.20 5.04
N THR A 370 7.84 0.96 5.19
CA THR A 370 8.90 1.12 4.19
C THR A 370 10.01 0.06 4.29
N PHE A 371 10.00 -0.76 5.35
CA PHE A 371 10.98 -1.85 5.52
C PHE A 371 10.41 -3.21 5.10
N PRO A 372 11.04 -3.94 4.17
CA PRO A 372 10.60 -5.28 3.78
C PRO A 372 10.69 -6.30 4.93
N VAL A 373 9.65 -7.13 5.09
CA VAL A 373 9.51 -8.08 6.21
C VAL A 373 10.64 -9.11 6.26
N ASP A 374 11.14 -9.56 5.11
CA ASP A 374 12.26 -10.50 4.99
C ASP A 374 13.59 -9.91 5.49
N ARG A 375 13.74 -8.58 5.45
CA ARG A 375 14.98 -7.88 5.81
C ARG A 375 15.14 -7.58 7.29
N ILE A 376 14.07 -7.67 8.07
CA ILE A 376 14.14 -7.43 9.52
C ILE A 376 14.67 -8.66 10.29
N ILE A 377 14.50 -9.87 9.72
CA ILE A 377 14.88 -11.15 10.36
C ILE A 377 16.39 -11.24 10.71
N PRO A 378 17.34 -10.84 9.83
CA PRO A 378 18.75 -10.81 10.18
C PRO A 378 19.09 -9.84 11.33
N LEU A 379 18.41 -8.69 11.40
CA LEU A 379 18.61 -7.70 12.46
C LEU A 379 18.10 -8.22 13.80
N TYR A 380 16.91 -8.83 13.80
CA TYR A 380 16.36 -9.51 14.98
C TYR A 380 17.30 -10.61 15.50
N SER A 381 18.04 -11.29 14.61
CA SER A 381 18.97 -12.37 14.98
C SER A 381 20.30 -11.88 15.55
N ASN A 382 20.60 -10.58 15.50
CA ASN A 382 21.87 -10.00 15.99
C ASN A 382 21.82 -9.56 17.46
N ILE A 383 20.61 -9.43 18.03
CA ILE A 383 20.38 -9.08 19.43
C ILE A 383 20.44 -10.34 20.30
N ASN A 384 21.04 -10.24 21.48
CA ASN A 384 21.14 -11.33 22.45
C ASN A 384 20.41 -10.96 23.75
N PHE A 385 19.55 -11.85 24.21
CA PHE A 385 18.98 -11.82 25.56
C PHE A 385 19.54 -12.98 26.41
N SER A 386 19.35 -12.91 27.72
CA SER A 386 19.66 -13.98 28.67
C SER A 386 18.57 -15.07 28.70
N GLU A 387 18.90 -16.24 29.26
CA GLU A 387 17.95 -17.36 29.40
C GLU A 387 16.80 -17.06 30.37
N ASP A 388 16.98 -16.15 31.34
CA ASP A 388 15.87 -15.65 32.17
C ASP A 388 14.91 -14.76 31.36
N GLU A 389 15.45 -13.88 30.51
CA GLU A 389 14.62 -13.02 29.65
C GLU A 389 13.81 -13.84 28.63
N TYR A 390 14.40 -14.87 27.99
CA TYR A 390 13.63 -15.77 27.11
C TYR A 390 12.52 -16.50 27.88
N GLY A 391 12.80 -16.96 29.12
CA GLY A 391 11.81 -17.61 29.98
C GLY A 391 10.68 -16.68 30.41
N ASN A 392 10.97 -15.39 30.60
CA ASN A 392 10.04 -14.37 31.09
C ASN A 392 9.48 -13.45 29.98
N ALA A 393 9.70 -13.77 28.70
CA ALA A 393 9.46 -12.90 27.54
C ALA A 393 8.07 -12.24 27.49
N ILE A 394 6.99 -12.99 27.78
CA ILE A 394 5.61 -12.46 27.78
C ILE A 394 5.38 -11.44 28.91
N VAL A 395 6.11 -11.56 30.03
CA VAL A 395 6.02 -10.63 31.16
C VAL A 395 6.79 -9.35 30.83
N ILE A 396 8.01 -9.49 30.30
CA ILE A 396 8.87 -8.36 29.90
C ILE A 396 8.20 -7.54 28.80
N ALA A 397 7.78 -8.16 27.70
CA ALA A 397 7.13 -7.51 26.56
C ALA A 397 5.68 -7.05 26.82
N ARG A 398 5.19 -7.15 28.07
CA ARG A 398 3.97 -6.47 28.53
C ARG A 398 4.27 -5.06 29.07
N VAL A 399 5.50 -4.84 29.55
CA VAL A 399 5.97 -3.55 30.07
C VAL A 399 6.80 -2.82 29.02
N ASP A 400 7.61 -3.55 28.25
CA ASP A 400 8.37 -3.04 27.12
C ASP A 400 7.52 -3.08 25.84
N ASP A 401 7.00 -1.92 25.42
CA ASP A 401 6.28 -1.72 24.16
C ASP A 401 7.20 -1.35 22.97
N THR A 402 8.52 -1.33 23.17
CA THR A 402 9.50 -1.06 22.13
C THR A 402 9.76 -2.29 21.24
N VAL A 403 10.60 -2.09 20.21
CA VAL A 403 11.09 -3.19 19.36
C VAL A 403 11.83 -4.27 20.14
N MET A 404 12.48 -3.95 21.28
CA MET A 404 13.23 -4.96 22.03
C MET A 404 12.31 -6.05 22.57
N GLY A 405 11.14 -5.68 23.10
CA GLY A 405 10.06 -6.60 23.45
C GLY A 405 9.55 -7.43 22.26
N ASP A 406 9.46 -6.85 21.05
CA ASP A 406 9.07 -7.59 19.84
C ASP A 406 10.13 -8.61 19.40
N VAL A 407 11.42 -8.27 19.46
CA VAL A 407 12.52 -9.21 19.17
C VAL A 407 12.56 -10.32 20.22
N LEU A 408 12.41 -9.98 21.50
CA LEU A 408 12.38 -10.95 22.59
C LEU A 408 11.25 -11.97 22.41
N LEU A 409 10.03 -11.53 22.07
CA LEU A 409 8.92 -12.42 21.77
C LEU A 409 9.19 -13.29 20.52
N TYR A 410 9.68 -12.71 19.43
CA TYR A 410 10.03 -13.44 18.20
C TYR A 410 11.07 -14.54 18.46
N GLN A 411 12.17 -14.20 19.12
CA GLN A 411 13.24 -15.15 19.43
C GLN A 411 12.78 -16.23 20.41
N SER A 412 12.03 -15.86 21.45
CA SER A 412 11.50 -16.82 22.44
C SER A 412 10.55 -17.82 21.80
N ALA A 413 9.64 -17.37 20.94
CA ALA A 413 8.76 -18.26 20.18
C ALA A 413 9.56 -19.22 19.28
N ALA A 414 10.62 -18.74 18.62
CA ALA A 414 11.47 -19.56 17.76
C ALA A 414 12.35 -20.57 18.52
N LYS A 415 12.82 -20.22 19.73
CA LYS A 415 13.59 -21.11 20.62
C LYS A 415 12.73 -22.19 21.29
N GLN A 416 11.44 -21.93 21.50
CA GLN A 416 10.61 -22.72 22.39
C GLN A 416 10.32 -24.15 21.88
N ILE A 417 10.57 -25.15 22.72
CA ILE A 417 10.38 -26.57 22.40
C ILE A 417 8.94 -27.01 22.64
N ASN A 418 8.30 -26.61 23.75
CA ASN A 418 6.91 -26.97 24.04
C ASN A 418 5.95 -26.10 23.20
N ASP A 419 5.14 -26.76 22.36
CA ASP A 419 4.28 -26.08 21.39
C ASP A 419 3.16 -25.23 22.01
N VAL A 420 2.67 -25.56 23.22
CA VAL A 420 1.67 -24.74 23.92
C VAL A 420 2.27 -23.41 24.34
N GLN A 421 3.46 -23.42 24.94
CA GLN A 421 4.19 -22.20 25.29
C GLN A 421 4.56 -21.40 24.03
N LYS A 422 4.95 -22.06 22.93
CA LYS A 422 5.20 -21.43 21.63
C LYS A 422 3.94 -20.71 21.11
N ALA A 423 2.77 -21.34 21.24
CA ALA A 423 1.50 -20.76 20.84
C ALA A 423 1.07 -19.57 21.72
N GLU A 424 1.32 -19.59 23.03
CA GLU A 424 1.10 -18.44 23.92
C GLU A 424 2.05 -17.25 23.62
N ILE A 425 3.32 -17.49 23.28
CA ILE A 425 4.24 -16.40 22.88
C ILE A 425 3.78 -15.79 21.54
N LEU A 426 3.41 -16.63 20.56
CA LEU A 426 2.84 -16.15 19.29
C LEU A 426 1.55 -15.32 19.50
N LYS A 427 0.68 -15.75 20.43
CA LYS A 427 -0.52 -14.99 20.83
C LYS A 427 -0.18 -13.62 21.41
N ALA A 428 0.89 -13.48 22.18
CA ALA A 428 1.38 -12.18 22.65
C ALA A 428 1.81 -11.26 21.48
N ILE A 429 2.48 -11.82 20.46
CA ILE A 429 2.82 -11.08 19.22
C ILE A 429 1.55 -10.63 18.48
N TRP A 430 0.56 -11.51 18.32
CA TRP A 430 -0.71 -11.15 17.66
C TRP A 430 -1.47 -10.04 18.39
N ASN A 431 -1.47 -10.07 19.73
CA ASN A 431 -2.12 -9.05 20.54
C ASN A 431 -1.46 -7.67 20.40
N ARG A 432 -0.15 -7.59 20.15
CA ARG A 432 0.58 -6.35 19.85
C ARG A 432 0.32 -5.86 18.41
N ALA A 433 0.26 -6.79 17.45
CA ALA A 433 0.00 -6.46 16.04
C ALA A 433 -1.46 -6.06 15.75
N ALA A 434 -2.44 -6.58 16.50
CA ALA A 434 -3.87 -6.34 16.28
C ALA A 434 -4.30 -4.86 16.34
N PRO A 435 -4.02 -4.07 17.40
CA PRO A 435 -4.41 -2.65 17.45
C PRO A 435 -3.73 -1.80 16.37
N LEU A 436 -2.57 -2.22 15.87
CA LEU A 436 -1.84 -1.57 14.78
C LEU A 436 -2.34 -1.95 13.38
N ARG A 437 -3.33 -2.86 13.28
CA ARG A 437 -3.78 -3.51 12.04
C ARG A 437 -2.63 -4.17 11.26
N ASP A 438 -1.69 -4.79 12.00
CA ASP A 438 -0.42 -5.29 11.45
C ASP A 438 -0.26 -6.82 11.46
N MET A 439 -1.35 -7.55 11.75
CA MET A 439 -1.34 -9.02 11.77
C MET A 439 -0.77 -9.67 10.49
N PRO A 440 -1.03 -9.18 9.25
CA PRO A 440 -0.46 -9.78 8.04
C PRO A 440 1.08 -9.77 8.00
N ARG A 441 1.72 -8.64 8.32
CA ARG A 441 3.18 -8.51 8.28
C ARG A 441 3.84 -9.24 9.47
N ALA A 442 3.22 -9.18 10.66
CA ALA A 442 3.65 -9.98 11.80
C ALA A 442 3.56 -11.50 11.54
N ALA A 443 2.55 -11.96 10.77
CA ALA A 443 2.38 -13.36 10.41
C ALA A 443 3.44 -13.83 9.43
N LEU A 444 3.79 -13.01 8.44
CA LEU A 444 4.91 -13.25 7.53
C LEU A 444 6.24 -13.32 8.29
N LEU A 445 6.50 -12.41 9.23
CA LEU A 445 7.69 -12.41 10.07
C LEU A 445 7.84 -13.71 10.87
N ASN A 446 6.75 -14.20 11.48
CA ASN A 446 6.75 -15.40 12.32
C ASN A 446 6.45 -16.70 11.54
N ALA A 447 6.40 -16.66 10.21
CA ALA A 447 5.94 -17.76 9.36
C ALA A 447 6.67 -19.09 9.63
N ARG A 448 7.98 -19.05 9.91
CA ARG A 448 8.78 -20.24 10.25
C ARG A 448 8.31 -20.90 11.55
N THR A 449 8.06 -20.09 12.58
CA THR A 449 7.68 -20.53 13.93
C THR A 449 6.27 -21.10 13.94
N VAL A 450 5.30 -20.38 13.34
CA VAL A 450 3.91 -20.86 13.21
C VAL A 450 3.85 -22.14 12.38
N ARG A 451 4.65 -22.25 11.30
CA ARG A 451 4.76 -23.47 10.49
C ARG A 451 5.32 -24.67 11.26
N SER A 452 5.96 -24.50 12.42
CA SER A 452 6.41 -25.63 13.24
C SER A 452 5.29 -26.32 14.02
N LEU A 453 4.19 -25.62 14.33
CA LEU A 453 3.08 -26.15 15.15
C LEU A 453 2.24 -27.16 14.36
N GLU A 454 2.12 -28.40 14.86
CA GLU A 454 1.22 -29.42 14.32
C GLU A 454 -0.13 -29.47 15.07
N PRO A 455 -1.24 -29.88 14.44
CA PRO A 455 -2.52 -30.01 15.12
C PRO A 455 -2.48 -31.03 16.27
N SER A 456 -2.86 -30.61 17.47
CA SER A 456 -2.97 -31.46 18.67
C SER A 456 -4.08 -30.96 19.61
N GLU A 457 -4.57 -31.81 20.50
CA GLU A 457 -5.66 -31.45 21.44
C GLU A 457 -5.22 -30.34 22.41
N ASP A 458 -4.00 -30.40 22.93
CA ASP A 458 -3.39 -29.36 23.79
C ASP A 458 -3.37 -27.96 23.17
N LEU A 459 -3.47 -27.88 21.83
CA LEU A 459 -3.45 -26.63 21.06
C LEU A 459 -4.82 -26.20 20.54
N LEU A 460 -5.92 -26.90 20.85
CA LEU A 460 -7.25 -26.55 20.35
C LEU A 460 -7.69 -25.14 20.75
N PHE A 461 -7.35 -24.70 21.96
CA PHE A 461 -7.57 -23.32 22.42
C PHE A 461 -6.86 -22.27 21.55
N HIS A 462 -5.71 -22.63 20.96
CA HIS A 462 -4.88 -21.80 20.11
C HIS A 462 -5.17 -21.94 18.61
N ALA A 463 -6.00 -22.90 18.20
CA ALA A 463 -6.15 -23.29 16.80
C ALA A 463 -6.62 -22.14 15.89
N HIS A 464 -7.47 -21.24 16.40
CA HIS A 464 -7.98 -20.09 15.65
C HIS A 464 -6.86 -19.15 15.18
N HIS A 465 -6.02 -18.66 16.10
CA HIS A 465 -4.95 -17.72 15.74
C HIS A 465 -3.75 -18.42 15.06
N ILE A 466 -3.53 -19.72 15.31
CA ILE A 466 -2.53 -20.52 14.56
C ILE A 466 -2.98 -20.60 13.09
N THR A 467 -4.23 -20.98 12.83
CA THR A 467 -4.79 -21.08 11.48
C THR A 467 -4.74 -19.72 10.79
N ARG A 468 -5.21 -18.66 11.45
CA ARG A 468 -5.13 -17.27 10.97
C ARG A 468 -3.72 -16.89 10.52
N ALA A 469 -2.71 -17.11 11.37
CA ALA A 469 -1.33 -16.79 11.06
C ALA A 469 -0.74 -17.66 9.94
N LEU A 470 -1.10 -18.94 9.85
CA LEU A 470 -0.71 -19.81 8.74
C LEU A 470 -1.27 -19.31 7.39
N MET A 471 -2.51 -18.81 7.36
CA MET A 471 -3.14 -18.29 6.16
C MET A 471 -2.51 -16.96 5.71
N LEU A 472 -2.31 -16.03 6.65
CA LEU A 472 -1.63 -14.76 6.38
C LEU A 472 -0.17 -14.95 5.95
N ALA A 473 0.50 -16.00 6.46
CA ALA A 473 1.83 -16.42 6.01
C ALA A 473 1.84 -17.24 4.70
N GLY A 474 0.68 -17.37 4.01
CA GLY A 474 0.55 -18.11 2.74
C GLY A 474 0.65 -19.64 2.85
N ASN A 475 0.68 -20.21 4.06
CA ASN A 475 0.78 -21.64 4.31
C ASN A 475 -0.60 -22.33 4.31
N ASN A 476 -1.33 -22.15 3.21
CA ASN A 476 -2.72 -22.60 3.05
C ASN A 476 -2.89 -24.10 3.30
N ARG A 477 -1.89 -24.92 2.94
CA ARG A 477 -1.91 -26.38 3.16
C ARG A 477 -1.98 -26.73 4.64
N LYS A 478 -1.15 -26.07 5.48
CA LYS A 478 -1.15 -26.35 6.92
C LYS A 478 -2.34 -25.71 7.62
N ALA A 479 -2.77 -24.52 7.18
CA ALA A 479 -4.02 -23.92 7.63
C ALA A 479 -5.23 -24.85 7.38
N ARG A 480 -5.29 -25.50 6.21
CA ARG A 480 -6.33 -26.49 5.90
C ARG A 480 -6.29 -27.70 6.83
N ALA A 481 -5.10 -28.23 7.12
CA ALA A 481 -4.95 -29.34 8.07
C ALA A 481 -5.44 -28.97 9.49
N TRP A 482 -5.15 -27.75 9.95
CA TRP A 482 -5.68 -27.22 11.21
C TRP A 482 -7.20 -27.06 11.17
N TYR A 483 -7.77 -26.52 10.09
CA TYR A 483 -9.23 -26.41 9.92
C TYR A 483 -9.93 -27.79 9.94
N ASP A 484 -9.40 -28.79 9.24
CA ASP A 484 -9.99 -30.13 9.20
C ASP A 484 -9.86 -30.86 10.56
N PHE A 485 -8.76 -30.66 11.30
CA PHE A 485 -8.61 -31.13 12.67
C PHE A 485 -9.64 -30.49 13.61
N VAL A 486 -9.74 -29.15 13.61
CA VAL A 486 -10.72 -28.40 14.43
C VAL A 486 -12.15 -28.81 14.10
N ARG A 487 -12.49 -28.96 12.81
CA ARG A 487 -13.81 -29.41 12.35
C ARG A 487 -14.15 -30.81 12.88
N THR A 488 -13.16 -31.71 12.91
CA THR A 488 -13.34 -33.08 13.44
C THR A 488 -13.54 -33.07 14.95
N ALA A 489 -12.73 -32.32 15.70
CA ALA A 489 -12.88 -32.21 17.16
C ALA A 489 -14.15 -31.46 17.59
N ALA A 490 -14.62 -30.48 16.81
CA ALA A 490 -15.90 -29.82 17.03
C ALA A 490 -17.08 -30.78 16.83
N PHE A 491 -17.02 -31.65 15.81
CA PHE A 491 -18.03 -32.68 15.55
C PHE A 491 -18.13 -33.72 16.69
N THR A 492 -17.03 -34.05 17.36
CA THR A 492 -17.02 -34.90 18.56
C THR A 492 -17.42 -34.17 19.85
N GLY A 493 -17.78 -32.88 19.76
CA GLY A 493 -18.29 -32.08 20.88
C GLY A 493 -17.25 -31.31 21.69
N HIS A 494 -16.00 -31.20 21.23
CA HIS A 494 -14.96 -30.47 21.95
C HIS A 494 -15.23 -28.95 21.93
N VAL A 495 -15.43 -28.35 23.11
CA VAL A 495 -15.90 -26.97 23.25
C VAL A 495 -14.96 -25.95 22.59
N ASP A 496 -13.65 -26.04 22.81
CA ASP A 496 -12.70 -25.09 22.21
C ASP A 496 -12.53 -25.28 20.70
N ALA A 497 -12.71 -26.50 20.18
CA ALA A 497 -12.75 -26.74 18.76
C ALA A 497 -13.99 -26.08 18.12
N THR A 498 -15.16 -26.18 18.76
CA THR A 498 -16.38 -25.49 18.33
C THR A 498 -16.21 -23.97 18.31
N ARG A 499 -15.55 -23.39 19.34
CA ARG A 499 -15.20 -21.96 19.36
C ARG A 499 -14.26 -21.59 18.21
N ALA A 500 -13.15 -22.31 18.07
CA ALA A 500 -12.19 -22.07 16.99
C ALA A 500 -12.80 -22.25 15.59
N LEU A 501 -13.73 -23.18 15.40
CA LEU A 501 -14.40 -23.40 14.11
C LEU A 501 -15.21 -22.17 13.66
N VAL A 502 -15.88 -21.49 14.60
CA VAL A 502 -16.68 -20.28 14.35
C VAL A 502 -15.82 -19.10 13.88
N ASP A 503 -14.57 -18.99 14.35
CA ASP A 503 -13.62 -17.96 13.92
C ASP A 503 -12.86 -18.35 12.64
N ILE A 504 -12.47 -19.63 12.49
CA ILE A 504 -11.70 -20.10 11.33
C ILE A 504 -12.55 -20.19 10.06
N TRP A 505 -13.80 -20.66 10.13
CA TRP A 505 -14.60 -20.94 8.93
C TRP A 505 -14.76 -19.73 7.98
N PRO A 506 -15.05 -18.50 8.44
CA PRO A 506 -15.08 -17.31 7.58
C PRO A 506 -13.78 -17.08 6.80
N LEU A 507 -12.63 -17.26 7.46
CA LEU A 507 -11.32 -17.10 6.83
C LEU A 507 -11.10 -18.15 5.74
N MET A 508 -11.53 -19.39 6.01
CA MET A 508 -11.44 -20.48 5.05
C MET A 508 -12.35 -20.26 3.84
N VAL A 509 -13.57 -19.74 4.03
CA VAL A 509 -14.49 -19.37 2.94
C VAL A 509 -13.88 -18.32 2.02
N VAL A 510 -13.30 -17.24 2.57
CA VAL A 510 -12.75 -16.17 1.71
C VAL A 510 -11.46 -16.57 0.98
N SER A 511 -10.64 -17.43 1.59
CA SER A 511 -9.35 -17.84 1.04
C SER A 511 -9.40 -19.07 0.12
N GLY A 512 -10.40 -19.95 0.29
CA GLY A 512 -10.59 -21.14 -0.54
C GLY A 512 -10.93 -20.82 -2.00
N GLN A 513 -10.71 -21.78 -2.91
CA GLN A 513 -11.17 -21.68 -4.29
C GLN A 513 -12.32 -22.66 -4.53
N GLY A 514 -13.26 -22.27 -5.40
CA GLY A 514 -14.44 -23.09 -5.71
C GLY A 514 -15.24 -23.51 -4.48
N ASN A 515 -15.66 -24.78 -4.46
CA ASN A 515 -16.52 -25.37 -3.41
C ASN A 515 -15.72 -26.14 -2.34
N ASP A 516 -14.43 -25.85 -2.17
CA ASP A 516 -13.52 -26.55 -1.24
C ASP A 516 -13.93 -26.44 0.24
N ILE A 517 -14.72 -25.41 0.58
CA ILE A 517 -15.26 -25.15 1.91
C ILE A 517 -16.78 -25.15 1.81
N PRO A 518 -17.49 -25.98 2.61
CA PRO A 518 -18.95 -26.01 2.61
C PRO A 518 -19.56 -24.64 2.91
N TRP A 519 -20.44 -24.20 2.01
CA TRP A 519 -21.26 -23.00 2.10
C TRP A 519 -22.73 -23.40 1.95
N SER A 520 -23.54 -23.14 2.98
CA SER A 520 -24.99 -23.29 2.94
C SER A 520 -25.64 -22.34 3.93
N LYS A 521 -26.97 -22.16 3.83
CA LYS A 521 -27.72 -21.33 4.79
C LYS A 521 -27.54 -21.87 6.22
N GLU A 522 -27.62 -23.17 6.42
CA GLU A 522 -27.55 -23.81 7.72
C GLU A 522 -26.18 -23.59 8.39
N ILE A 523 -25.09 -23.60 7.60
CA ILE A 523 -23.74 -23.30 8.10
C ILE A 523 -23.61 -21.81 8.44
N LEU A 524 -24.20 -20.93 7.63
CA LEU A 524 -24.21 -19.49 7.91
C LEU A 524 -25.05 -19.15 9.15
N ASP A 525 -26.19 -19.81 9.35
CA ASP A 525 -27.03 -19.72 10.54
C ASP A 525 -26.27 -20.21 11.79
N LEU A 526 -25.55 -21.33 11.70
CA LEU A 526 -24.68 -21.83 12.77
C LEU A 526 -23.58 -20.82 13.12
N TRP A 527 -22.90 -20.25 12.12
CA TRP A 527 -21.88 -19.22 12.34
C TRP A 527 -22.47 -17.96 13.00
N TRP A 528 -23.60 -17.48 12.48
CA TRP A 528 -24.31 -16.30 12.99
C TRP A 528 -24.74 -16.49 14.44
N ASN A 529 -25.26 -17.66 14.79
CA ASN A 529 -25.61 -18.01 16.16
C ASN A 529 -24.37 -18.15 17.07
N GLY A 530 -23.24 -18.63 16.54
CA GLY A 530 -21.95 -18.61 17.23
C GLY A 530 -21.50 -17.21 17.67
N GLN A 531 -21.91 -16.15 16.95
CA GLN A 531 -21.60 -14.76 17.31
C GLN A 531 -22.45 -14.18 18.46
N MET A 532 -23.36 -14.95 19.10
CA MET A 532 -24.18 -14.46 20.23
C MET A 532 -23.37 -14.05 21.48
N VAL A 533 -22.08 -14.39 21.55
CA VAL A 533 -21.15 -13.91 22.58
C VAL A 533 -20.76 -12.43 22.43
N LEU A 534 -21.00 -11.83 21.26
CA LEU A 534 -20.72 -10.42 20.98
C LEU A 534 -21.91 -9.52 21.35
N SER A 535 -21.65 -8.24 21.59
CA SER A 535 -22.74 -7.25 21.75
C SER A 535 -23.54 -7.12 20.44
N PRO A 536 -24.83 -6.73 20.48
CA PRO A 536 -25.67 -6.65 19.29
C PRO A 536 -25.08 -5.81 18.15
N ASN A 537 -24.43 -4.68 18.48
CA ASN A 537 -23.77 -3.82 17.50
C ASN A 537 -22.55 -4.52 16.87
N ARG A 538 -21.62 -5.05 17.70
CA ARG A 538 -20.44 -5.78 17.20
C ARG A 538 -20.81 -7.02 16.39
N ARG A 539 -21.88 -7.72 16.77
CA ARG A 539 -22.44 -8.84 16.01
C ARG A 539 -22.93 -8.39 14.63
N LYS A 540 -23.69 -7.28 14.55
CA LYS A 540 -24.15 -6.69 13.27
C LYS A 540 -22.99 -6.15 12.42
N GLU A 541 -22.00 -5.50 13.01
CA GLU A 541 -20.78 -5.04 12.32
C GLU A 541 -20.05 -6.22 11.67
N LYS A 542 -19.77 -7.28 12.45
CA LYS A 542 -19.05 -8.47 12.01
C LYS A 542 -19.81 -9.17 10.87
N ALA A 543 -21.13 -9.35 10.98
CA ALA A 543 -21.93 -9.91 9.90
C ALA A 543 -22.01 -9.01 8.65
N SER A 544 -22.21 -7.69 8.82
CA SER A 544 -22.25 -6.76 7.68
C SER A 544 -20.97 -6.84 6.85
N LEU A 545 -19.80 -6.83 7.51
CA LEU A 545 -18.51 -6.99 6.83
C LEU A 545 -18.38 -8.36 6.16
N PHE A 546 -18.67 -9.46 6.88
CA PHE A 546 -18.53 -10.81 6.33
C PHE A 546 -19.39 -11.02 5.09
N TYR A 547 -20.69 -10.70 5.18
CA TYR A 547 -21.64 -10.88 4.09
C TYR A 547 -21.24 -10.07 2.86
N SER A 548 -20.82 -8.81 3.05
CA SER A 548 -20.34 -7.94 1.97
C SER A 548 -19.11 -8.51 1.26
N VAL A 549 -18.17 -9.07 2.03
CA VAL A 549 -16.92 -9.67 1.53
C VAL A 549 -17.19 -10.98 0.77
N VAL A 550 -18.01 -11.90 1.29
CA VAL A 550 -18.29 -13.16 0.61
C VAL A 550 -19.13 -12.95 -0.66
N GLU A 551 -20.07 -12.02 -0.67
CA GLU A 551 -20.80 -11.66 -1.91
C GLU A 551 -19.88 -11.03 -2.95
N ALA A 552 -18.90 -10.22 -2.54
CA ALA A 552 -17.88 -9.71 -3.44
C ALA A 552 -17.00 -10.82 -4.06
N LEU A 553 -16.79 -11.93 -3.33
CA LEU A 553 -16.16 -13.15 -3.82
C LEU A 553 -17.10 -14.09 -4.61
N GLY A 554 -18.40 -13.76 -4.70
CA GLY A 554 -19.39 -14.46 -5.51
C GLY A 554 -20.22 -15.51 -4.78
N TYR A 555 -20.15 -15.60 -3.45
CA TYR A 555 -21.11 -16.39 -2.66
C TYR A 555 -22.47 -15.68 -2.60
N THR A 556 -23.56 -16.42 -2.44
CA THR A 556 -24.88 -15.85 -2.18
C THR A 556 -25.19 -15.89 -0.69
N VAL A 557 -25.47 -14.73 -0.08
CA VAL A 557 -26.03 -14.64 1.28
C VAL A 557 -27.57 -14.60 1.16
N PRO A 558 -28.32 -15.41 1.93
CA PRO A 558 -29.78 -15.36 1.90
C PRO A 558 -30.32 -13.99 2.36
N GLU A 559 -31.28 -13.44 1.62
CA GLU A 559 -31.92 -12.15 1.90
C GLU A 559 -32.43 -12.01 3.35
N SER A 560 -32.91 -13.10 3.98
CA SER A 560 -33.32 -13.10 5.39
C SER A 560 -32.20 -12.68 6.34
N MET A 561 -30.94 -13.00 6.03
CA MET A 561 -29.77 -12.64 6.84
C MET A 561 -29.44 -11.14 6.72
N TRP A 562 -29.64 -10.56 5.53
CA TRP A 562 -29.53 -9.11 5.33
C TRP A 562 -30.66 -8.36 6.05
N GLN A 563 -31.87 -8.92 6.08
CA GLN A 563 -33.01 -8.33 6.78
C GLN A 563 -32.80 -8.22 8.30
N GLU A 564 -32.08 -9.16 8.93
CA GLU A 564 -31.69 -9.04 10.35
C GLU A 564 -30.73 -7.87 10.63
N LEU A 565 -29.96 -7.44 9.62
CA LEU A 565 -29.01 -6.34 9.75
C LEU A 565 -29.67 -4.96 9.61
N ILE A 566 -30.86 -4.86 9.00
CA ILE A 566 -31.61 -3.60 8.82
C ILE A 566 -31.73 -2.84 10.15
N GLY A 567 -31.41 -1.54 10.10
CA GLY A 567 -31.40 -0.64 11.25
C GLY A 567 -30.16 0.24 11.27
N PRO A 568 -29.99 1.08 12.32
CA PRO A 568 -28.78 1.86 12.49
C PRO A 568 -27.59 0.94 12.77
N LEU A 569 -26.55 1.06 11.96
CA LEU A 569 -25.26 0.41 12.17
C LEU A 569 -24.22 1.50 12.46
N ALA A 570 -23.83 1.62 13.73
CA ALA A 570 -22.58 2.28 14.05
C ALA A 570 -21.44 1.38 13.56
N GLN A 571 -20.39 1.96 12.98
CA GLN A 571 -19.15 1.24 12.70
C GLN A 571 -18.01 1.98 13.39
N GLU A 572 -17.32 1.29 14.29
CA GLU A 572 -16.16 1.84 14.98
C GLU A 572 -14.90 1.57 14.15
N ASN A 573 -14.14 2.64 13.84
CA ASN A 573 -12.84 2.59 13.18
C ASN A 573 -12.83 2.10 11.71
N SER A 574 -13.94 2.21 10.99
CA SER A 574 -13.99 2.06 9.52
C SER A 574 -13.95 3.41 8.79
N HIS A 575 -13.60 3.39 7.51
CA HIS A 575 -13.65 4.55 6.60
C HIS A 575 -14.26 4.15 5.24
N PRO A 576 -15.06 5.04 4.61
CA PRO A 576 -15.60 4.81 3.27
C PRO A 576 -14.58 5.20 2.19
N ILE A 577 -14.69 4.59 1.01
CA ILE A 577 -13.93 5.05 -0.18
C ILE A 577 -14.33 6.51 -0.51
N PRO A 578 -13.38 7.41 -0.76
CA PRO A 578 -13.68 8.76 -1.24
C PRO A 578 -14.54 8.73 -2.51
N VAL A 579 -15.66 9.48 -2.52
CA VAL A 579 -16.71 9.40 -3.56
C VAL A 579 -16.17 9.54 -4.99
N ALA A 580 -15.16 10.37 -5.21
CA ALA A 580 -14.50 10.51 -6.51
C ALA A 580 -13.77 9.24 -6.96
N ILE A 581 -13.02 8.59 -6.04
CA ILE A 581 -12.32 7.33 -6.28
C ILE A 581 -13.32 6.20 -6.53
N TRP A 582 -14.39 6.11 -5.72
CA TRP A 582 -15.45 5.11 -5.90
C TRP A 582 -16.15 5.22 -7.27
N ARG A 583 -16.55 6.45 -7.67
CA ARG A 583 -17.17 6.70 -8.98
C ARG A 583 -16.23 6.34 -10.12
N ASP A 584 -14.96 6.70 -10.00
CA ASP A 584 -13.98 6.47 -11.06
C ASP A 584 -13.58 4.99 -11.14
N LEU A 585 -13.59 4.26 -10.03
CA LEU A 585 -13.37 2.81 -9.96
C LEU A 585 -14.45 2.07 -10.76
N ILE A 586 -15.73 2.40 -10.56
CA ILE A 586 -16.85 1.84 -11.35
C ILE A 586 -16.61 2.07 -12.84
N ARG A 587 -16.31 3.31 -13.24
CA ARG A 587 -16.03 3.66 -14.65
C ARG A 587 -14.77 2.97 -15.20
N ALA A 588 -13.80 2.63 -14.37
CA ALA A 588 -12.59 1.91 -14.79
C ALA A 588 -12.93 0.44 -15.09
N VAL A 589 -13.74 -0.18 -14.24
CA VAL A 589 -14.28 -1.55 -14.42
C VAL A 589 -15.18 -1.64 -15.65
N GLU A 590 -16.17 -0.76 -15.79
CA GLU A 590 -17.05 -0.67 -16.99
C GLU A 590 -16.23 -0.56 -18.29
N GLY A 591 -15.21 0.31 -18.28
CA GLY A 591 -14.30 0.52 -19.40
C GLY A 591 -13.25 -0.57 -19.60
N LYS A 592 -13.21 -1.62 -18.76
CA LYS A 592 -12.21 -2.70 -18.75
C LYS A 592 -10.75 -2.19 -18.67
N ARG A 593 -10.55 -1.06 -17.98
CA ARG A 593 -9.27 -0.36 -17.85
C ARG A 593 -8.46 -0.97 -16.70
N GLN A 594 -7.78 -2.08 -16.96
CA GLN A 594 -7.10 -2.90 -15.93
C GLN A 594 -6.17 -2.09 -15.03
N GLY A 595 -5.16 -1.40 -15.59
CA GLY A 595 -4.19 -0.63 -14.80
C GLY A 595 -4.80 0.52 -13.99
N GLU A 596 -5.80 1.21 -14.54
CA GLU A 596 -6.52 2.26 -13.82
C GLU A 596 -7.41 1.71 -12.71
N THR A 597 -8.04 0.55 -12.91
CA THR A 597 -8.78 -0.16 -11.86
C THR A 597 -7.86 -0.54 -10.70
N ILE A 598 -6.67 -1.06 -10.99
CA ILE A 598 -5.67 -1.42 -9.97
C ILE A 598 -5.22 -0.17 -9.19
N LEU A 599 -4.87 0.93 -9.88
CA LEU A 599 -4.53 2.20 -9.22
C LEU A 599 -5.66 2.70 -8.30
N LEU A 600 -6.91 2.63 -8.76
CA LEU A 600 -8.06 3.09 -7.98
C LEU A 600 -8.37 2.16 -6.80
N CYS A 601 -8.06 0.86 -6.89
CA CYS A 601 -8.09 -0.05 -5.75
C CYS A 601 -7.02 0.28 -4.69
N LEU A 602 -5.81 0.67 -5.13
CA LEU A 602 -4.74 1.13 -4.23
C LEU A 602 -5.14 2.44 -3.54
N LEU A 603 -5.58 3.44 -4.30
CA LEU A 603 -6.07 4.74 -3.81
C LEU A 603 -7.26 4.60 -2.84
N ALA A 604 -8.18 3.68 -3.11
CA ALA A 604 -9.28 3.38 -2.19
C ALA A 604 -8.79 2.82 -0.84
N SER A 605 -7.59 2.24 -0.80
CA SER A 605 -7.04 1.48 0.34
C SER A 605 -6.01 2.24 1.17
N GLU A 606 -5.74 3.52 0.89
CA GLU A 606 -4.66 4.30 1.52
C GLU A 606 -4.85 4.53 3.02
N GLY A 607 -6.09 4.63 3.50
CA GLY A 607 -6.43 4.63 4.94
C GLY A 607 -6.20 3.27 5.64
N GLY A 608 -5.46 2.36 5.02
CA GLY A 608 -5.35 0.95 5.36
C GLY A 608 -6.56 0.17 4.85
N ALA A 609 -6.33 -0.81 3.97
CA ALA A 609 -7.38 -1.63 3.37
C ALA A 609 -8.23 -2.38 4.42
N ALA A 610 -7.59 -2.80 5.51
CA ALA A 610 -8.20 -3.37 6.71
C ALA A 610 -9.22 -2.45 7.42
N GLY A 611 -9.19 -1.14 7.14
CA GLY A 611 -10.10 -0.14 7.69
C GLY A 611 -11.28 0.21 6.78
N LEU A 612 -11.38 -0.37 5.58
CA LEU A 612 -12.51 -0.12 4.69
C LEU A 612 -13.84 -0.52 5.33
N ASP A 613 -14.87 0.30 5.12
CA ASP A 613 -16.25 -0.07 5.41
C ASP A 613 -16.69 -1.27 4.52
N PRO A 614 -17.76 -2.01 4.89
CA PRO A 614 -18.21 -3.17 4.12
C PRO A 614 -18.53 -2.86 2.65
N THR A 615 -19.02 -1.64 2.37
CA THR A 615 -19.28 -1.14 1.01
C THR A 615 -17.98 -1.02 0.21
N GLY A 616 -16.98 -0.38 0.79
CA GLY A 616 -15.66 -0.17 0.19
C GLY A 616 -14.88 -1.47 0.01
N ALA A 617 -14.88 -2.33 1.03
CA ALA A 617 -14.30 -3.67 0.95
C ALA A 617 -14.93 -4.47 -0.21
N SER A 618 -16.27 -4.48 -0.31
CA SER A 618 -16.98 -5.15 -1.40
C SER A 618 -16.64 -4.56 -2.78
N ALA A 619 -16.58 -3.23 -2.89
CA ALA A 619 -16.24 -2.55 -4.14
C ALA A 619 -14.81 -2.88 -4.62
N VAL A 620 -13.80 -2.82 -3.74
CA VAL A 620 -12.40 -3.13 -4.09
C VAL A 620 -12.24 -4.61 -4.45
N ILE A 621 -12.82 -5.53 -3.67
CA ILE A 621 -12.76 -6.97 -3.94
C ILE A 621 -13.41 -7.29 -5.30
N ARG A 622 -14.61 -6.74 -5.59
CA ARG A 622 -15.27 -6.92 -6.90
C ARG A 622 -14.44 -6.35 -8.04
N ALA A 623 -13.85 -5.17 -7.87
CA ALA A 623 -13.04 -4.50 -8.89
C ALA A 623 -11.77 -5.31 -9.23
N LEU A 624 -11.04 -5.82 -8.23
CA LEU A 624 -9.89 -6.70 -8.43
C LEU A 624 -10.28 -7.97 -9.20
N ARG A 625 -11.37 -8.64 -8.82
CA ARG A 625 -11.87 -9.84 -9.53
C ARG A 625 -12.26 -9.55 -10.97
N SER A 626 -12.92 -8.42 -11.24
CA SER A 626 -13.34 -8.04 -12.59
C SER A 626 -12.19 -7.85 -13.58
N VAL A 627 -10.97 -7.59 -13.08
CA VAL A 627 -9.75 -7.46 -13.88
C VAL A 627 -8.80 -8.67 -13.77
N GLY A 628 -9.32 -9.82 -13.30
CA GLY A 628 -8.61 -11.10 -13.26
C GLY A 628 -7.78 -11.37 -12.00
N LEU A 629 -7.84 -10.51 -11.00
CA LEU A 629 -7.03 -10.59 -9.77
C LEU A 629 -7.78 -11.27 -8.62
N ASP A 630 -8.33 -12.46 -8.87
CA ASP A 630 -9.12 -13.23 -7.87
C ASP A 630 -8.26 -13.68 -6.68
N ARG A 631 -6.98 -14.01 -6.91
CA ARG A 631 -6.04 -14.39 -5.84
C ARG A 631 -5.80 -13.23 -4.87
N GLU A 632 -5.60 -12.04 -5.41
CA GLU A 632 -5.36 -10.81 -4.67
C GLU A 632 -6.64 -10.35 -3.98
N ALA A 633 -7.80 -10.44 -4.64
CA ALA A 633 -9.10 -10.17 -4.02
C ALA A 633 -9.38 -11.07 -2.81
N ARG A 634 -9.04 -12.37 -2.88
CA ARG A 634 -9.15 -13.31 -1.75
C ARG A 634 -8.12 -13.07 -0.65
N GLY A 635 -6.89 -12.73 -1.01
CA GLY A 635 -5.86 -12.32 -0.04
C GLY A 635 -6.28 -11.06 0.72
N LEU A 636 -6.81 -10.06 0.00
CA LEU A 636 -7.35 -8.84 0.59
C LEU A 636 -8.54 -9.14 1.51
N ALA A 637 -9.49 -9.99 1.07
CA ALA A 637 -10.61 -10.42 1.90
C ALA A 637 -10.14 -11.06 3.22
N LEU A 638 -9.10 -11.92 3.16
CA LEU A 638 -8.46 -12.49 4.34
C LEU A 638 -7.84 -11.42 5.25
N GLU A 639 -7.06 -10.49 4.71
CA GLU A 639 -6.46 -9.39 5.50
C GLU A 639 -7.51 -8.49 6.16
N ILE A 640 -8.61 -8.18 5.45
CA ILE A 640 -9.74 -7.39 5.96
C ILE A 640 -10.44 -8.12 7.11
N LEU A 641 -10.82 -9.39 6.92
CA LEU A 641 -11.50 -10.14 7.98
C LEU A 641 -10.60 -10.31 9.22
N THR A 642 -9.36 -10.75 9.03
CA THR A 642 -8.43 -10.97 10.16
C THR A 642 -8.15 -9.70 10.96
N SER A 643 -8.01 -8.55 10.29
CA SER A 643 -7.82 -7.25 10.95
C SER A 643 -9.07 -6.72 11.67
N ASN A 644 -10.24 -7.32 11.43
CA ASN A 644 -11.52 -6.99 12.09
C ASN A 644 -12.02 -8.12 13.02
N GLY A 645 -11.10 -8.94 13.54
CA GLY A 645 -11.39 -9.88 14.63
C GLY A 645 -12.09 -11.17 14.21
N PHE A 646 -11.80 -11.66 13.00
CA PHE A 646 -12.12 -13.02 12.53
C PHE A 646 -10.89 -13.92 12.67
#